data_AF-A0A947HSA2-F1
#
_entry.id   AF-A0A947HSA2-F1
#
_cell.length_a   1.000
_cell.length_b   1.000
_cell.length_c   1.000
_cell.angle_alpha   90.00
_cell.angle_beta   90.00
_cell.angle_gamma   90.00
#
_symmetry.space_group_name_H-M   'P 1'
#
loop_
_entity.id
_entity.type
_entity.pdbx_description
1 polymer ?
#
loop_
_entity_poly.entity_id
_entity_poly.type
_entity_poly.pdbx_seq_one_letter_code
_entity_poly.pdbx_strand_id
1 'polypeptide(L)'
;MRRLATLGSSLFALALSGCSSDAIEAAPDTAQVPETVSSDAPADDTATPDTRTDEPDVSDTIETDTSGPTLPFTIGDGDWVGVAVVDATPEGFETFTDLNGNHVFDGCRHEPAGGTPECPEPYDDLDGDKDFDGVFLAGFSELRAALTVHDPIEVRAIVFARGQEYVAIVSVDVIGLAGDRIERAQTRLGELGWDPKRVIVTSTHTHQGPDTRGLWGSPFDSSGVWSGARPEYNALLTDRIVEAVDLAAKAMGPVTLKVGATRMRDRSEWFSGEPFGGKSPSRRMQGLLNDIRDPIIVADQLLAIQAVGADDQTVATLLSFAGHPELVGDQNNALSADYVFFLRELMEARLGGRAVFVPESLGGMQSTLGGSIPMVKADGTWAMTTPDGGGEPVPVLSKEEGLEHARAAATHLADAAADVLASGDSFTLEPFVVRHTDVHLPTDNGSFQLLFSLGLFDVDPALAVKDPALCPWITGGGPIHPGCVPTTLWRVRLGAVEFLTAPGELTPELFWGLPDDPRFVAESEDPTKRGTGEGRIGVYFPAHPPACDTTPYDQCANELTAGACDCTDFHVWPYVTRVTGQAAPVTRLEAKYRFVLSMADDHLGYILPEPDFNRRVSALDGETGDHYEDTNSLTFRFSTLL
;
A
#
# COMPACT_ATOMS: atom_id res chain seq x y z
N MET A 1 16.14 20.19 -25.02
CA MET A 1 16.81 19.75 -23.79
C MET A 1 16.42 20.65 -22.61
N ARG A 2 16.77 21.95 -22.54
CA ARG A 2 16.35 22.83 -21.41
C ARG A 2 14.86 23.19 -21.29
N ARG A 3 14.05 23.06 -22.36
CA ARG A 3 12.57 23.16 -22.30
C ARG A 3 11.87 21.82 -22.02
N LEU A 4 12.60 20.70 -21.98
CA LEU A 4 12.05 19.41 -21.58
C LEU A 4 12.20 19.17 -20.07
N ALA A 5 13.23 19.72 -19.43
CA ALA A 5 13.43 19.58 -17.98
C ALA A 5 12.34 20.29 -17.15
N THR A 6 11.91 21.49 -17.56
CA THR A 6 10.85 22.26 -16.86
C THR A 6 9.42 21.77 -17.15
N LEU A 7 9.24 20.96 -18.20
CA LEU A 7 7.97 20.25 -18.43
C LEU A 7 7.98 18.86 -17.78
N GLY A 8 9.14 18.18 -17.74
CA GLY A 8 9.29 16.83 -17.20
C GLY A 8 9.09 16.74 -15.68
N SER A 9 9.64 17.68 -14.89
CA SER A 9 9.47 17.66 -13.43
C SER A 9 8.05 18.02 -12.98
N SER A 10 7.33 18.90 -13.68
CA SER A 10 5.93 19.20 -13.35
C SER A 10 4.95 18.11 -13.80
N LEU A 11 5.21 17.39 -14.90
CA LEU A 11 4.37 16.28 -15.35
C LEU A 11 4.50 15.05 -14.45
N PHE A 12 5.71 14.75 -13.96
CA PHE A 12 5.97 13.58 -13.12
C PHE A 12 5.59 13.82 -11.65
N ALA A 13 5.84 15.02 -11.13
CA ALA A 13 5.40 15.41 -9.79
C ALA A 13 3.88 15.31 -9.64
N LEU A 14 3.08 15.67 -10.65
CA LEU A 14 1.61 15.53 -10.62
C LEU A 14 1.11 14.08 -10.60
N ALA A 15 1.85 13.14 -11.21
CA ALA A 15 1.51 11.72 -11.24
C ALA A 15 1.89 10.98 -9.94
N LEU A 16 2.90 11.49 -9.22
CA LEU A 16 3.37 10.95 -7.94
C LEU A 16 2.80 11.72 -6.73
N SER A 17 2.20 12.91 -6.93
CA SER A 17 1.57 13.74 -5.87
C SER A 17 0.15 13.33 -5.48
N GLY A 18 -0.35 12.21 -6.00
CA GLY A 18 -1.71 11.70 -5.76
C GLY A 18 -2.04 11.44 -4.29
N CYS A 19 -1.02 11.35 -3.42
CA CYS A 19 -1.18 11.17 -1.99
C CYS A 19 -1.34 12.50 -1.21
N SER A 20 -1.24 13.67 -1.84
CA SER A 20 -1.37 14.97 -1.15
C SER A 20 -2.82 15.27 -0.74
N SER A 21 -3.01 16.03 0.34
CA SER A 21 -4.34 16.45 0.82
C SER A 21 -5.18 17.16 -0.25
N ASP A 22 -4.53 17.86 -1.17
CA ASP A 22 -5.17 18.62 -2.25
C ASP A 22 -5.76 17.69 -3.34
N ALA A 23 -5.16 16.52 -3.58
CA ALA A 23 -5.72 15.50 -4.47
C ALA A 23 -6.99 14.86 -3.88
N ILE A 24 -7.05 14.77 -2.54
CA ILE A 24 -8.22 14.25 -1.80
C ILE A 24 -9.37 15.29 -1.75
N GLU A 25 -9.06 16.60 -1.73
CA GLU A 25 -10.07 17.68 -1.72
C GLU A 25 -10.71 17.96 -3.10
N ALA A 26 -10.16 17.40 -4.20
CA ALA A 26 -10.70 17.59 -5.55
C ALA A 26 -12.09 16.95 -5.76
N ALA A 27 -12.53 16.05 -4.87
CA ALA A 27 -13.91 15.54 -4.84
C ALA A 27 -14.85 16.58 -4.18
N PRO A 28 -15.82 17.18 -4.90
CA PRO A 28 -16.59 18.29 -4.38
C PRO A 28 -17.53 17.86 -3.24
N ASP A 29 -17.24 18.33 -2.02
CA ASP A 29 -18.08 18.11 -0.82
C ASP A 29 -19.11 19.23 -0.59
N THR A 30 -19.20 20.24 -1.48
CA THR A 30 -20.13 21.37 -1.29
C THR A 30 -20.76 21.88 -2.59
N ALA A 31 -22.10 21.94 -2.62
CA ALA A 31 -22.91 22.38 -3.77
C ALA A 31 -23.35 23.86 -3.68
N GLN A 32 -23.28 24.60 -4.79
CA GLN A 32 -24.18 25.72 -5.12
C GLN A 32 -24.47 25.79 -6.64
N VAL A 33 -25.77 25.87 -6.98
CA VAL A 33 -26.36 25.75 -8.33
C VAL A 33 -26.54 27.12 -9.02
N PRO A 34 -26.47 27.19 -10.38
CA PRO A 34 -27.55 27.85 -11.12
C PRO A 34 -28.02 27.10 -12.41
N GLU A 35 -29.24 27.46 -12.83
CA GLU A 35 -30.17 26.78 -13.75
C GLU A 35 -29.91 26.88 -15.28
N THR A 36 -30.45 25.86 -16.00
CA THR A 36 -30.94 25.79 -17.41
C THR A 36 -29.87 25.71 -18.52
N VAL A 37 -30.00 24.85 -19.57
CA VAL A 37 -30.97 24.90 -20.69
C VAL A 37 -31.06 23.55 -21.46
N SER A 38 -32.23 23.29 -22.05
CA SER A 38 -32.68 22.18 -22.92
C SER A 38 -32.05 22.11 -24.32
N SER A 39 -31.90 20.90 -24.91
CA SER A 39 -32.57 20.50 -26.18
C SER A 39 -32.18 19.10 -26.69
N ASP A 40 -33.15 18.46 -27.35
CA ASP A 40 -33.24 17.08 -27.86
C ASP A 40 -32.40 16.78 -29.13
N ALA A 41 -32.11 15.48 -29.38
CA ALA A 41 -32.41 14.68 -30.61
C ALA A 41 -31.38 13.51 -30.82
N PRO A 42 -31.67 12.45 -31.62
CA PRO A 42 -31.66 11.06 -31.15
C PRO A 42 -30.48 10.18 -31.63
N ALA A 43 -30.33 9.06 -30.93
CA ALA A 43 -29.39 7.97 -31.17
C ALA A 43 -29.61 7.22 -32.50
N ASP A 44 -28.52 6.73 -33.09
CA ASP A 44 -28.53 5.71 -34.13
C ASP A 44 -27.64 4.54 -33.69
N ASP A 45 -28.18 3.34 -33.82
CA ASP A 45 -27.89 2.15 -33.04
C ASP A 45 -27.32 1.09 -34.00
N THR A 46 -26.02 0.80 -33.93
CA THR A 46 -25.44 -0.36 -34.64
C THR A 46 -24.28 -0.99 -33.85
N ALA A 47 -24.65 -1.89 -32.95
CA ALA A 47 -23.72 -2.84 -32.33
C ALA A 47 -23.06 -3.74 -33.39
N THR A 48 -21.74 -3.91 -33.31
CA THR A 48 -21.00 -4.97 -34.02
C THR A 48 -20.35 -5.92 -33.00
N PRO A 49 -20.21 -7.22 -33.31
CA PRO A 49 -19.91 -8.24 -32.30
C PRO A 49 -18.42 -8.30 -31.96
N ASP A 50 -18.16 -8.35 -30.65
CA ASP A 50 -16.89 -8.58 -29.98
C ASP A 50 -16.20 -9.89 -30.44
N THR A 51 -14.97 -9.75 -30.93
CA THR A 51 -14.04 -10.88 -31.13
C THR A 51 -13.11 -10.98 -29.92
N ARG A 52 -13.64 -11.57 -28.86
CA ARG A 52 -12.91 -12.07 -27.70
C ARG A 52 -11.84 -13.06 -28.19
N THR A 53 -10.57 -12.68 -28.07
CA THR A 53 -9.46 -13.61 -28.30
C THR A 53 -9.12 -14.29 -26.98
N ASP A 54 -9.11 -15.62 -27.00
CA ASP A 54 -8.77 -16.47 -25.86
C ASP A 54 -7.33 -16.17 -25.39
N GLU A 55 -7.20 -15.60 -24.19
CA GLU A 55 -5.92 -15.50 -23.50
C GLU A 55 -5.48 -16.89 -23.00
N PRO A 56 -4.19 -17.22 -23.04
CA PRO A 56 -3.72 -18.53 -22.62
C PRO A 56 -3.96 -18.74 -21.12
N ASP A 57 -4.64 -19.84 -20.82
CA ASP A 57 -4.81 -20.40 -19.48
C ASP A 57 -3.44 -20.74 -18.88
N VAL A 58 -2.97 -19.90 -17.96
CA VAL A 58 -1.76 -20.16 -17.16
C VAL A 58 -2.17 -21.02 -15.97
N SER A 59 -2.42 -22.31 -16.22
CA SER A 59 -2.57 -23.30 -15.17
C SER A 59 -1.55 -24.42 -15.31
N ASP A 60 -1.06 -24.84 -14.14
CA ASP A 60 -0.18 -25.97 -13.86
C ASP A 60 1.33 -25.82 -14.07
N THR A 61 1.98 -25.18 -13.09
CA THR A 61 3.25 -25.69 -12.53
C THR A 61 3.26 -25.51 -11.00
N ILE A 62 2.47 -26.32 -10.29
CA ILE A 62 2.65 -26.49 -8.85
C ILE A 62 3.83 -27.47 -8.67
N GLU A 63 5.06 -26.93 -8.57
CA GLU A 63 6.17 -27.73 -8.07
C GLU A 63 5.91 -28.05 -6.59
N THR A 64 5.64 -29.33 -6.33
CA THR A 64 5.58 -29.87 -4.96
C THR A 64 6.91 -30.57 -4.72
N ASP A 65 7.92 -29.82 -4.28
CA ASP A 65 9.11 -30.44 -3.71
C ASP A 65 8.68 -31.20 -2.43
N THR A 66 9.02 -32.49 -2.40
CA THR A 66 8.63 -33.46 -1.37
C THR A 66 9.79 -33.81 -0.42
N SER A 67 10.91 -33.10 -0.51
CA SER A 67 11.92 -33.07 0.56
C SER A 67 11.91 -31.72 1.26
N GLY A 68 10.81 -31.43 1.97
CA GLY A 68 10.60 -30.14 2.63
C GLY A 68 11.79 -29.76 3.53
N PRO A 69 12.46 -28.63 3.28
CA PRO A 69 13.55 -28.15 4.12
C PRO A 69 13.02 -27.85 5.52
N THR A 70 13.84 -28.21 6.51
CA THR A 70 13.51 -28.16 7.92
C THR A 70 14.08 -26.91 8.56
N LEU A 71 13.43 -26.39 9.61
CA LEU A 71 14.04 -25.40 10.52
C LEU A 71 15.53 -25.75 10.76
N PRO A 72 16.49 -24.81 10.64
CA PRO A 72 17.93 -25.12 10.61
C PRO A 72 18.49 -25.68 11.94
N PHE A 73 17.65 -25.74 12.96
CA PHE A 73 17.94 -26.27 14.28
C PHE A 73 16.72 -27.03 14.84
N THR A 74 16.93 -27.77 15.91
CA THR A 74 15.88 -28.53 16.58
C THR A 74 15.26 -27.72 17.71
N ILE A 75 13.93 -27.66 17.73
CA ILE A 75 13.12 -27.13 18.84
C ILE A 75 12.45 -28.27 19.61
N GLY A 76 11.95 -27.98 20.82
CA GLY A 76 11.16 -28.93 21.59
C GLY A 76 9.76 -29.15 21.01
N ASP A 77 8.97 -30.00 21.66
CA ASP A 77 7.56 -30.20 21.30
C ASP A 77 6.74 -28.91 21.50
N GLY A 78 5.64 -28.79 20.76
CA GLY A 78 4.71 -27.68 20.85
C GLY A 78 4.99 -26.54 19.86
N ASP A 79 4.31 -25.42 20.07
CA ASP A 79 4.43 -24.23 19.23
C ASP A 79 5.51 -23.30 19.76
N TRP A 80 6.35 -22.80 18.87
CA TRP A 80 7.45 -21.91 19.19
C TRP A 80 7.33 -20.63 18.39
N VAL A 81 7.58 -19.50 19.06
CA VAL A 81 7.64 -18.18 18.41
C VAL A 81 8.88 -17.45 18.90
N GLY A 82 9.52 -16.76 17.97
CA GLY A 82 10.60 -15.82 18.26
C GLY A 82 10.37 -14.53 17.49
N VAL A 83 10.85 -13.44 18.06
CA VAL A 83 10.69 -12.10 17.50
C VAL A 83 11.95 -11.29 17.72
N ALA A 84 12.31 -10.46 16.75
CA ALA A 84 13.41 -9.53 16.86
C ALA A 84 13.08 -8.21 16.18
N VAL A 85 13.75 -7.16 16.64
CA VAL A 85 13.69 -5.79 16.11
C VAL A 85 15.13 -5.37 15.87
N VAL A 86 15.39 -4.87 14.66
CA VAL A 86 16.71 -4.39 14.23
C VAL A 86 16.55 -2.98 13.71
N ASP A 87 17.40 -2.08 14.20
CA ASP A 87 17.44 -0.69 13.75
C ASP A 87 18.03 -0.63 12.33
N ALA A 88 17.30 0.05 11.46
CA ALA A 88 17.61 0.31 10.07
C ALA A 88 17.55 1.80 9.75
N THR A 89 17.60 2.69 10.75
CA THR A 89 17.60 4.14 10.54
C THR A 89 18.83 4.57 9.74
N PRO A 90 18.67 5.33 8.63
CA PRO A 90 19.80 5.95 7.95
C PRO A 90 20.58 6.87 8.89
N GLU A 91 21.91 6.78 8.85
CA GLU A 91 22.80 7.64 9.63
C GLU A 91 23.61 8.56 8.72
N GLY A 92 23.98 9.74 9.23
CA GLY A 92 24.95 10.62 8.57
C GLY A 92 24.48 11.22 7.24
N PHE A 93 23.17 11.29 6.99
CA PHE A 93 22.62 11.97 5.83
C PHE A 93 22.68 13.48 5.98
N GLU A 94 22.79 14.17 4.85
CA GLU A 94 22.85 15.63 4.81
C GLU A 94 21.46 16.26 4.93
N THR A 95 21.42 17.45 5.51
CA THR A 95 20.20 18.24 5.68
C THR A 95 20.29 19.55 4.92
N PHE A 96 19.13 20.14 4.60
CA PHE A 96 19.04 21.43 3.92
C PHE A 96 18.36 22.47 4.81
N THR A 97 18.54 23.75 4.46
CA THR A 97 17.76 24.83 5.07
C THR A 97 16.58 25.18 4.17
N ASP A 98 15.38 24.77 4.59
CA ASP A 98 14.13 25.19 3.95
C ASP A 98 13.90 26.69 4.19
N LEU A 99 14.08 27.50 3.14
CA LEU A 99 13.98 28.96 3.21
C LEU A 99 12.58 29.48 2.93
N ASN A 100 11.73 28.69 2.28
CA ASN A 100 10.40 29.13 1.84
C ASN A 100 9.26 28.42 2.62
N GLY A 101 9.59 27.41 3.44
CA GLY A 101 8.67 26.65 4.27
C GLY A 101 7.80 25.68 3.48
N ASN A 102 8.26 25.18 2.34
CA ASN A 102 7.50 24.24 1.49
C ASN A 102 7.87 22.78 1.73
N HIS A 103 8.80 22.48 2.64
CA HIS A 103 9.22 21.13 3.02
C HIS A 103 9.90 20.31 1.90
N VAL A 104 10.31 20.96 0.81
CA VAL A 104 10.95 20.36 -0.36
C VAL A 104 12.33 20.99 -0.54
N PHE A 105 13.31 20.21 -0.97
CA PHE A 105 14.64 20.74 -1.30
C PHE A 105 14.61 21.49 -2.64
N ASP A 106 14.66 22.82 -2.58
CA ASP A 106 14.77 23.73 -3.73
C ASP A 106 16.23 24.14 -4.01
N GLY A 107 17.21 23.39 -3.51
CA GLY A 107 18.62 23.62 -3.80
C GLY A 107 19.10 22.92 -5.06
N CYS A 108 20.40 23.06 -5.35
CA CYS A 108 21.06 22.33 -6.42
C CYS A 108 22.01 21.30 -5.84
N ARG A 109 21.86 20.05 -6.28
CA ARG A 109 22.64 18.89 -5.85
C ARG A 109 24.14 19.17 -5.68
N HIS A 110 24.75 19.91 -6.62
CA HIS A 110 26.19 20.18 -6.62
C HIS A 110 26.61 21.58 -6.13
N GLU A 111 25.71 22.34 -5.49
CA GLU A 111 25.97 23.69 -5.02
C GLU A 111 25.59 23.87 -3.54
N PRO A 112 26.43 23.40 -2.58
CA PRO A 112 26.13 23.45 -1.14
C PRO A 112 25.73 24.81 -0.59
N ALA A 113 26.33 25.88 -1.14
CA ALA A 113 26.13 27.23 -0.63
C ALA A 113 24.74 27.82 -0.94
N GLY A 114 24.01 27.26 -1.91
CA GLY A 114 22.75 27.80 -2.40
C GLY A 114 22.81 29.31 -2.72
N GLY A 115 21.70 30.01 -2.47
CA GLY A 115 21.61 31.47 -2.55
C GLY A 115 21.58 32.07 -3.96
N THR A 116 21.48 31.24 -5.00
CA THR A 116 21.22 31.70 -6.37
C THR A 116 19.72 31.72 -6.64
N PRO A 117 19.21 32.50 -7.62
CA PRO A 117 17.79 32.44 -8.00
C PRO A 117 17.33 31.05 -8.45
N GLU A 118 18.24 30.24 -8.98
CA GLU A 118 17.98 28.88 -9.45
C GLU A 118 18.15 27.81 -8.36
N CYS A 119 18.98 28.06 -7.36
CA CYS A 119 19.31 27.16 -6.25
C CYS A 119 19.23 27.96 -4.93
N PRO A 120 18.03 28.41 -4.51
CA PRO A 120 17.89 29.28 -3.35
C PRO A 120 18.41 28.64 -2.06
N GLU A 121 18.26 27.34 -1.89
CA GLU A 121 18.46 26.68 -0.60
C GLU A 121 19.87 26.05 -0.47
N PRO A 122 20.57 26.33 0.65
CA PRO A 122 21.83 25.67 0.96
C PRO A 122 21.60 24.30 1.64
N TYR A 123 22.60 23.43 1.57
CA TYR A 123 22.66 22.19 2.34
C TYR A 123 23.99 22.03 3.08
N ASP A 124 23.95 21.19 4.12
CA ASP A 124 25.09 20.85 4.96
C ASP A 124 25.93 19.75 4.29
N ASP A 125 26.94 20.16 3.50
CA ASP A 125 27.95 19.29 2.87
C ASP A 125 28.87 18.68 3.95
N LEU A 126 28.47 17.52 4.49
CA LEU A 126 29.06 16.88 5.67
C LEU A 126 30.39 16.19 5.34
N ASP A 127 30.53 15.66 4.12
CA ASP A 127 31.70 14.91 3.69
C ASP A 127 32.66 15.72 2.79
N GLY A 128 32.23 16.87 2.30
CA GLY A 128 33.02 17.84 1.54
C GLY A 128 33.13 17.52 0.05
N ASP A 129 32.31 16.61 -0.47
CA ASP A 129 32.33 16.19 -1.87
C ASP A 129 31.50 17.11 -2.79
N LYS A 130 30.67 17.98 -2.19
CA LYS A 130 29.73 18.90 -2.85
C LYS A 130 28.65 18.17 -3.64
N ASP A 131 28.18 17.05 -3.13
CA ASP A 131 27.01 16.34 -3.61
C ASP A 131 25.99 16.25 -2.47
N PHE A 132 24.70 16.55 -2.75
CA PHE A 132 23.70 16.49 -1.69
C PHE A 132 23.34 15.03 -1.36
N ASP A 133 23.88 14.54 -0.25
CA ASP A 133 23.70 13.17 0.24
C ASP A 133 22.53 13.05 1.24
N GLY A 134 21.42 13.71 0.88
CA GLY A 134 20.17 13.64 1.64
C GLY A 134 19.51 12.26 1.59
N VAL A 135 18.57 12.05 2.50
CA VAL A 135 17.62 10.92 2.45
C VAL A 135 16.27 11.48 2.05
N PHE A 136 15.73 11.07 0.91
CA PHE A 136 14.39 11.48 0.50
C PHE A 136 13.32 10.63 1.17
N LEU A 137 12.23 11.27 1.57
CA LEU A 137 11.03 10.63 2.11
C LEU A 137 10.17 10.12 0.94
N ALA A 138 9.88 8.83 0.93
CA ALA A 138 9.01 8.24 -0.08
C ALA A 138 7.52 8.45 0.22
N GLY A 139 6.67 8.38 -0.80
CA GLY A 139 5.22 8.54 -0.71
C GLY A 139 4.73 9.79 -1.43
N PHE A 140 4.79 10.95 -0.76
CA PHE A 140 4.03 12.13 -1.18
C PHE A 140 4.57 12.92 -2.39
N SER A 141 5.82 13.41 -2.35
CA SER A 141 6.31 14.34 -3.37
C SER A 141 7.83 14.23 -3.52
N GLU A 142 8.31 14.49 -4.74
CA GLU A 142 9.73 14.53 -5.07
C GLU A 142 10.49 15.52 -4.17
N LEU A 143 11.76 15.24 -3.92
CA LEU A 143 12.70 16.12 -3.24
C LEU A 143 12.33 16.51 -1.80
N ARG A 144 11.37 15.84 -1.16
CA ARG A 144 11.15 15.92 0.29
C ARG A 144 12.29 15.23 1.02
N ALA A 145 13.34 15.96 1.37
CA ALA A 145 14.48 15.40 2.12
C ALA A 145 14.21 15.41 3.63
N ALA A 146 14.69 14.36 4.30
CA ALA A 146 14.67 14.24 5.75
C ALA A 146 15.57 15.31 6.37
N LEU A 147 15.06 15.99 7.39
CA LEU A 147 15.80 16.94 8.22
C LEU A 147 16.14 16.36 9.60
N THR A 148 15.35 15.38 10.05
CA THR A 148 15.48 14.76 11.38
C THR A 148 14.96 13.32 11.37
N VAL A 149 15.08 12.64 12.50
CA VAL A 149 14.43 11.35 12.78
C VAL A 149 13.48 11.55 13.95
N HIS A 150 12.19 11.28 13.77
CA HIS A 150 11.21 11.30 14.87
C HIS A 150 11.23 9.97 15.62
N ASP A 151 11.17 8.86 14.89
CA ASP A 151 11.26 7.50 15.42
C ASP A 151 12.11 6.61 14.51
N PRO A 152 12.69 5.52 15.05
CA PRO A 152 13.56 4.64 14.29
C PRO A 152 12.85 3.96 13.12
N ILE A 153 13.57 3.81 12.01
CA ILE A 153 13.17 2.91 10.93
C ILE A 153 13.63 1.50 11.31
N GLU A 154 12.69 0.56 11.43
CA GLU A 154 13.00 -0.77 11.95
C GLU A 154 12.72 -1.90 10.94
N VAL A 155 13.50 -2.98 11.09
CA VAL A 155 13.21 -4.30 10.52
C VAL A 155 12.78 -5.21 11.65
N ARG A 156 11.55 -5.72 11.58
CA ARG A 156 10.96 -6.59 12.61
C ARG A 156 10.65 -7.96 12.02
N ALA A 157 11.25 -9.01 12.60
CA ALA A 157 11.00 -10.38 12.17
C ALA A 157 10.25 -11.16 13.25
N ILE A 158 9.24 -11.92 12.85
CA ILE A 158 8.56 -12.92 13.67
C ILE A 158 8.67 -14.28 12.99
N VAL A 159 9.07 -15.30 13.74
CA VAL A 159 9.19 -16.68 13.26
C VAL A 159 8.19 -17.53 14.03
N PHE A 160 7.34 -18.26 13.31
CA PHE A 160 6.46 -19.29 13.86
C PHE A 160 7.04 -20.66 13.50
N ALA A 161 7.19 -21.55 14.47
CA ALA A 161 7.72 -22.89 14.22
C ALA A 161 7.02 -23.97 15.04
N ARG A 162 6.92 -25.17 14.45
CA ARG A 162 6.44 -26.38 15.12
C ARG A 162 7.16 -27.60 14.56
N GLY A 163 7.91 -28.31 15.41
CA GLY A 163 8.74 -29.44 14.99
C GLY A 163 9.84 -29.00 14.02
N GLN A 164 9.66 -29.28 12.73
CA GLN A 164 10.58 -28.85 11.66
C GLN A 164 9.92 -27.87 10.67
N GLU A 165 8.62 -27.64 10.80
CA GLU A 165 7.88 -26.65 10.01
C GLU A 165 8.09 -25.27 10.58
N TYR A 166 8.26 -24.27 9.71
CA TYR A 166 8.34 -22.88 10.11
C TYR A 166 7.92 -21.92 8.99
N VAL A 167 7.67 -20.67 9.38
CA VAL A 167 7.58 -19.51 8.49
C VAL A 167 8.13 -18.28 9.23
N ALA A 168 8.95 -17.50 8.55
CA ALA A 168 9.41 -16.20 9.02
C ALA A 168 8.67 -15.10 8.25
N ILE A 169 8.15 -14.12 8.97
CA ILE A 169 7.53 -12.92 8.41
C ILE A 169 8.38 -11.74 8.88
N VAL A 170 8.87 -10.95 7.93
CA VAL A 170 9.71 -9.77 8.17
C VAL A 170 8.96 -8.55 7.70
N SER A 171 8.77 -7.58 8.57
CA SER A 171 8.17 -6.28 8.28
C SER A 171 9.25 -5.19 8.32
N VAL A 172 9.30 -4.36 7.29
CA VAL A 172 10.31 -3.30 7.11
C VAL A 172 9.63 -1.94 7.04
N ASP A 173 10.08 -0.97 7.84
CA ASP A 173 9.52 0.39 7.88
C ASP A 173 9.95 1.25 6.66
N VAL A 174 9.49 0.89 5.47
CA VAL A 174 9.74 1.61 4.22
C VAL A 174 8.51 1.59 3.33
N ILE A 175 8.51 2.40 2.27
CA ILE A 175 7.44 2.40 1.25
C ILE A 175 7.30 1.03 0.58
N GLY A 176 8.41 0.35 0.28
CA GLY A 176 8.37 -0.90 -0.46
C GLY A 176 9.75 -1.31 -0.93
N LEU A 177 10.01 -2.60 -1.05
CA LEU A 177 11.28 -3.12 -1.55
C LEU A 177 11.10 -3.77 -2.90
N ALA A 178 12.14 -3.71 -3.73
CA ALA A 178 12.20 -4.50 -4.96
C ALA A 178 12.37 -6.00 -4.66
N GLY A 179 11.75 -6.85 -5.48
CA GLY A 179 11.86 -8.30 -5.35
C GLY A 179 13.29 -8.82 -5.36
N ASP A 180 14.18 -8.23 -6.15
CA ASP A 180 15.58 -8.62 -6.21
C ASP A 180 16.39 -8.31 -4.95
N ARG A 181 15.97 -7.31 -4.18
CA ARG A 181 16.58 -7.01 -2.87
C ARG A 181 16.15 -8.03 -1.84
N ILE A 182 14.88 -8.41 -1.88
CA ILE A 182 14.32 -9.45 -1.02
C ILE A 182 14.95 -10.81 -1.36
N GLU A 183 15.09 -11.16 -2.64
CA GLU A 183 15.75 -12.38 -3.11
C GLU A 183 17.21 -12.46 -2.62
N ARG A 184 17.94 -11.34 -2.62
CA ARG A 184 19.31 -11.29 -2.07
C ARG A 184 19.36 -11.61 -0.57
N ALA A 185 18.42 -11.08 0.21
CA ALA A 185 18.32 -11.40 1.63
C ALA A 185 17.95 -12.88 1.85
N GLN A 186 16.96 -13.37 1.11
CA GLN A 186 16.52 -14.77 1.15
C GLN A 186 17.65 -15.73 0.73
N THR A 187 18.44 -15.40 -0.29
CA THR A 187 19.59 -16.19 -0.73
C THR A 187 20.64 -16.30 0.38
N ARG A 188 20.95 -15.20 1.05
CA ARG A 188 21.90 -15.18 2.18
C ARG A 188 21.38 -15.96 3.38
N LEU A 189 20.08 -15.93 3.64
CA LEU A 189 19.45 -16.81 4.63
C LEU A 189 19.57 -18.28 4.22
N GLY A 190 19.44 -18.58 2.91
CA GLY A 190 19.75 -19.86 2.30
C GLY A 190 21.13 -20.41 2.67
N GLU A 191 22.15 -19.56 2.56
CA GLU A 191 23.53 -19.90 2.93
C GLU A 191 23.70 -20.20 4.44
N LEU A 192 22.79 -19.68 5.27
CA LEU A 192 22.71 -19.94 6.71
C LEU A 192 21.84 -21.16 7.07
N GLY A 193 21.28 -21.86 6.07
CA GLY A 193 20.50 -23.08 6.24
C GLY A 193 18.98 -22.86 6.31
N TRP A 194 18.50 -21.64 6.11
CA TRP A 194 17.07 -21.38 5.95
C TRP A 194 16.60 -21.78 4.55
N ASP A 195 15.33 -22.13 4.42
CA ASP A 195 14.61 -22.12 3.15
C ASP A 195 14.18 -20.68 2.80
N PRO A 196 14.70 -20.11 1.69
CA PRO A 196 14.26 -18.85 1.12
C PRO A 196 12.73 -18.71 0.98
N LYS A 197 12.04 -19.79 0.57
CA LYS A 197 10.59 -19.76 0.30
C LYS A 197 9.74 -19.88 1.56
N ARG A 198 10.36 -19.91 2.75
CA ARG A 198 9.69 -19.79 4.07
C ARG A 198 9.97 -18.44 4.74
N VAL A 199 10.59 -17.49 4.05
CA VAL A 199 10.86 -16.14 4.54
C VAL A 199 10.08 -15.14 3.69
N ILE A 200 9.00 -14.62 4.26
CA ILE A 200 8.14 -13.62 3.64
C ILE A 200 8.60 -12.25 4.14
N VAL A 201 8.95 -11.36 3.22
CA VAL A 201 9.32 -9.97 3.55
C VAL A 201 8.19 -9.07 3.07
N THR A 202 7.76 -8.13 3.92
CA THR A 202 6.77 -7.10 3.60
C THR A 202 7.25 -5.75 4.09
N SER A 203 6.76 -4.69 3.47
CA SER A 203 7.02 -3.32 3.88
C SER A 203 5.78 -2.75 4.55
N THR A 204 5.93 -1.95 5.60
CA THR A 204 4.78 -1.30 6.26
C THR A 204 4.08 -0.29 5.36
N HIS A 205 4.76 0.15 4.29
CA HIS A 205 4.31 1.16 3.33
C HIS A 205 4.26 2.56 3.94
N THR A 206 5.19 2.89 4.83
CA THR A 206 5.22 4.23 5.43
C THR A 206 5.66 5.31 4.44
N HIS A 207 4.91 6.41 4.38
CA HIS A 207 5.20 7.59 3.53
C HIS A 207 6.13 8.61 4.23
N GLN A 208 6.75 8.20 5.32
CA GLN A 208 7.74 8.98 6.07
C GLN A 208 9.07 8.21 6.21
N GLY A 209 9.20 7.10 5.49
CA GLY A 209 10.43 6.29 5.43
C GLY A 209 11.35 6.72 4.29
N PRO A 210 12.61 6.25 4.29
CA PRO A 210 13.55 6.53 3.21
C PRO A 210 13.06 5.97 1.87
N ASP A 211 13.36 6.69 0.79
CA ASP A 211 13.17 6.18 -0.56
C ASP A 211 14.08 4.98 -0.82
N THR A 212 13.43 3.85 -1.09
CA THR A 212 14.05 2.56 -1.38
C THR A 212 13.78 2.11 -2.81
N ARG A 213 12.94 2.83 -3.55
CA ARG A 213 12.60 2.53 -4.95
C ARG A 213 13.34 3.43 -5.93
N GLY A 214 13.50 4.71 -5.62
CA GLY A 214 14.21 5.70 -6.43
C GLY A 214 13.35 6.85 -6.95
N LEU A 215 12.03 6.78 -6.75
CA LEU A 215 11.06 7.69 -7.35
C LEU A 215 11.09 9.11 -6.79
N TRP A 216 11.52 9.31 -5.55
CA TRP A 216 11.33 10.58 -4.82
C TRP A 216 12.58 11.47 -4.79
N GLY A 217 13.59 11.15 -5.59
CA GLY A 217 14.68 12.07 -5.93
C GLY A 217 14.25 13.09 -7.00
N SER A 218 15.11 13.36 -7.97
CA SER A 218 14.76 14.14 -9.17
C SER A 218 15.09 13.36 -10.45
N PRO A 219 14.07 12.83 -11.18
CA PRO A 219 14.32 12.07 -12.40
C PRO A 219 14.91 12.91 -13.55
N PHE A 220 14.81 14.24 -13.49
CA PHE A 220 15.20 15.16 -14.56
C PHE A 220 16.10 16.32 -14.09
N ASP A 221 17.07 16.02 -13.24
CA ASP A 221 18.08 17.01 -12.86
C ASP A 221 19.01 17.37 -14.04
N SER A 222 19.56 18.58 -14.00
CA SER A 222 20.49 19.10 -15.01
C SER A 222 21.78 18.29 -15.12
N SER A 223 22.14 17.52 -14.08
CA SER A 223 23.30 16.61 -14.04
C SER A 223 22.99 15.17 -14.47
N GLY A 224 21.72 14.79 -14.58
CA GLY A 224 21.29 13.43 -14.91
C GLY A 224 20.09 12.98 -14.07
N VAL A 225 19.85 11.67 -14.05
CA VAL A 225 18.83 11.07 -13.17
C VAL A 225 19.37 11.09 -11.73
N TRP A 226 18.62 11.71 -10.82
CA TRP A 226 18.89 11.68 -9.40
C TRP A 226 17.86 10.77 -8.73
N SER A 227 18.21 9.50 -8.55
CA SER A 227 17.40 8.56 -7.79
C SER A 227 17.33 8.98 -6.32
N GLY A 228 16.16 8.85 -5.70
CA GLY A 228 16.04 9.01 -4.25
C GLY A 228 16.55 7.79 -3.46
N ALA A 229 16.63 6.63 -4.12
CA ALA A 229 17.17 5.40 -3.54
C ALA A 229 18.70 5.43 -3.48
N ARG A 230 19.21 5.03 -2.32
CA ARG A 230 20.64 4.92 -2.02
C ARG A 230 21.08 3.45 -2.00
N PRO A 231 21.95 3.00 -2.91
CA PRO A 231 22.36 1.60 -3.00
C PRO A 231 22.94 1.03 -1.70
N GLU A 232 23.70 1.83 -0.95
CA GLU A 232 24.29 1.48 0.34
C GLU A 232 23.22 1.30 1.43
N TYR A 233 22.15 2.10 1.40
CA TYR A 233 21.04 1.95 2.33
C TYR A 233 20.22 0.70 1.99
N ASN A 234 19.94 0.45 0.71
CA ASN A 234 19.26 -0.78 0.28
C ASN A 234 20.10 -2.04 0.57
N ALA A 235 21.42 -1.95 0.50
CA ALA A 235 22.31 -3.03 0.96
C ALA A 235 22.24 -3.23 2.49
N LEU A 236 22.21 -2.14 3.26
CA LEU A 236 22.00 -2.20 4.71
C LEU A 236 20.67 -2.86 5.06
N LEU A 237 19.58 -2.53 4.36
CA LEU A 237 18.28 -3.19 4.58
C LEU A 237 18.34 -4.69 4.30
N THR A 238 19.07 -5.11 3.26
CA THR A 238 19.33 -6.52 2.99
C THR A 238 20.05 -7.19 4.17
N ASP A 239 21.07 -6.53 4.75
CA ASP A 239 21.75 -7.01 5.96
C ASP A 239 20.80 -7.10 7.17
N ARG A 240 19.97 -6.08 7.39
CA ARG A 240 19.04 -6.01 8.53
C ARG A 240 17.93 -7.06 8.45
N ILE A 241 17.45 -7.40 7.26
CA ILE A 241 16.50 -8.51 7.05
C ILE A 241 17.12 -9.84 7.49
N VAL A 242 18.35 -10.13 7.04
CA VAL A 242 19.07 -11.36 7.42
C VAL A 242 19.30 -11.41 8.93
N GLU A 243 19.75 -10.30 9.51
CA GLU A 243 19.99 -10.17 10.95
C GLU A 243 18.71 -10.36 11.78
N ALA A 244 17.60 -9.73 11.38
CA ALA A 244 16.33 -9.82 12.10
C ALA A 244 15.81 -11.26 12.16
N VAL A 245 15.85 -12.00 11.04
CA VAL A 245 15.43 -13.41 11.01
C VAL A 245 16.32 -14.27 11.92
N ASP A 246 17.63 -14.11 11.85
CA ASP A 246 18.59 -14.86 12.69
C ASP A 246 18.43 -14.54 14.18
N LEU A 247 18.22 -13.27 14.54
CA LEU A 247 17.94 -12.87 15.93
C LEU A 247 16.60 -13.40 16.44
N ALA A 248 15.54 -13.32 15.62
CA ALA A 248 14.23 -13.83 15.98
C ALA A 248 14.29 -15.34 16.22
N ALA A 249 15.01 -16.07 15.37
CA ALA A 249 15.26 -17.50 15.52
C ALA A 249 15.99 -17.85 16.82
N LYS A 250 17.04 -17.10 17.16
CA LYS A 250 17.79 -17.26 18.41
C LYS A 250 16.98 -16.94 19.65
N ALA A 251 15.99 -16.05 19.54
CA ALA A 251 15.09 -15.65 20.61
C ALA A 251 13.86 -16.56 20.75
N MET A 252 13.70 -17.60 19.91
CA MET A 252 12.51 -18.47 19.94
C MET A 252 12.36 -19.18 21.29
N GLY A 253 11.11 -19.25 21.75
CA GLY A 253 10.71 -20.03 22.92
C GLY A 253 9.35 -20.70 22.73
N PRO A 254 9.00 -21.66 23.59
CA PRO A 254 7.68 -22.30 23.57
C PRO A 254 6.59 -21.29 23.95
N VAL A 255 5.46 -21.32 23.25
CA VAL A 255 4.35 -20.38 23.44
C VAL A 255 2.98 -21.05 23.40
N THR A 256 1.98 -20.34 23.92
CA THR A 256 0.57 -20.52 23.56
C THR A 256 0.13 -19.37 22.68
N LEU A 257 -0.80 -19.62 21.77
CA LEU A 257 -1.22 -18.64 20.77
C LEU A 257 -2.68 -18.25 20.95
N LYS A 258 -2.97 -16.95 20.77
CA LYS A 258 -4.31 -16.39 20.68
C LYS A 258 -4.47 -15.61 19.40
N VAL A 259 -5.69 -15.59 18.86
CA VAL A 259 -6.04 -14.75 17.71
C VAL A 259 -7.42 -14.14 17.88
N GLY A 260 -7.57 -12.90 17.43
CA GLY A 260 -8.83 -12.20 17.36
C GLY A 260 -8.89 -11.32 16.12
N ALA A 261 -10.10 -11.03 15.66
CA ALA A 261 -10.33 -10.09 14.57
C ALA A 261 -11.65 -9.34 14.79
N THR A 262 -11.72 -8.11 14.30
CA THR A 262 -12.92 -7.28 14.30
C THR A 262 -12.95 -6.41 13.07
N ARG A 263 -14.13 -6.03 12.61
CA ARG A 263 -14.26 -4.95 11.63
C ARG A 263 -14.28 -3.64 12.36
N MET A 264 -13.44 -2.70 11.97
CA MET A 264 -13.36 -1.41 12.63
C MET A 264 -14.68 -0.64 12.54
N ARG A 265 -15.48 -0.81 11.46
CA ARG A 265 -16.82 -0.21 11.37
C ARG A 265 -17.76 -0.63 12.51
N ASP A 266 -17.56 -1.82 13.09
CA ASP A 266 -18.42 -2.35 14.16
C ASP A 266 -18.00 -1.83 15.55
N ARG A 267 -16.87 -1.11 15.66
CA ARG A 267 -16.31 -0.63 16.93
C ARG A 267 -16.88 0.71 17.38
N SER A 268 -17.23 1.58 16.44
CA SER A 268 -17.87 2.86 16.73
C SER A 268 -18.60 3.39 15.51
N GLU A 269 -19.77 3.99 15.73
CA GLU A 269 -20.49 4.73 14.71
C GLU A 269 -19.67 5.90 14.13
N TRP A 270 -18.69 6.42 14.88
CA TRP A 270 -17.81 7.52 14.43
C TRP A 270 -16.69 7.07 13.50
N PHE A 271 -16.54 5.76 13.25
CA PHE A 271 -15.54 5.23 12.32
C PHE A 271 -16.09 5.08 10.90
N SER A 272 -17.37 5.36 10.68
CA SER A 272 -17.99 5.31 9.35
C SER A 272 -18.81 6.58 9.07
N GLY A 273 -18.93 6.93 7.79
CA GLY A 273 -19.80 7.99 7.29
C GLY A 273 -21.27 7.61 7.30
N GLU A 274 -22.14 8.61 7.15
CA GLU A 274 -23.61 8.45 7.16
C GLU A 274 -24.15 7.41 6.14
N PRO A 275 -23.67 7.34 4.88
CA PRO A 275 -24.16 6.34 3.91
C PRO A 275 -23.95 4.89 4.34
N PHE A 276 -22.98 4.67 5.22
CA PHE A 276 -22.65 3.37 5.81
C PHE A 276 -23.20 3.19 7.22
N GLY A 277 -24.10 4.07 7.66
CA GLY A 277 -24.80 3.99 8.95
C GLY A 277 -24.03 4.58 10.13
N GLY A 278 -22.95 5.32 9.88
CA GLY A 278 -22.14 5.97 10.91
C GLY A 278 -22.45 7.45 11.11
N LYS A 279 -21.60 8.11 11.90
CA LYS A 279 -21.68 9.52 12.32
C LYS A 279 -20.45 10.35 11.95
N SER A 280 -19.43 9.75 11.32
CA SER A 280 -18.31 10.52 10.81
C SER A 280 -18.81 11.53 9.76
N PRO A 281 -18.34 12.78 9.78
CA PRO A 281 -18.66 13.74 8.74
C PRO A 281 -18.01 13.37 7.39
N SER A 282 -16.97 12.53 7.40
CA SER A 282 -16.36 12.00 6.18
C SER A 282 -17.27 10.93 5.57
N ARG A 283 -18.03 11.33 4.56
CA ARG A 283 -19.08 10.52 3.92
C ARG A 283 -18.59 9.18 3.40
N ARG A 284 -17.39 9.15 2.81
CA ARG A 284 -16.77 7.96 2.19
C ARG A 284 -16.11 7.01 3.20
N MET A 285 -15.92 7.45 4.44
CA MET A 285 -15.20 6.66 5.44
C MET A 285 -16.00 5.43 5.88
N GLN A 286 -15.33 4.29 6.00
CA GLN A 286 -15.86 3.06 6.53
C GLN A 286 -14.79 2.35 7.38
N GLY A 287 -15.02 2.26 8.69
CA GLY A 287 -14.08 1.62 9.61
C GLY A 287 -12.70 2.28 9.72
N LEU A 288 -12.64 3.61 9.79
CA LEU A 288 -11.39 4.42 9.77
C LEU A 288 -10.61 4.39 8.45
N LEU A 289 -11.17 3.79 7.40
CA LEU A 289 -10.59 3.78 6.07
C LEU A 289 -11.45 4.61 5.14
N ASN A 290 -10.81 5.36 4.28
CA ASN A 290 -11.38 6.05 3.14
C ASN A 290 -10.85 5.33 1.90
N ASP A 291 -11.71 4.93 0.97
CA ASP A 291 -11.29 4.59 -0.40
C ASP A 291 -11.61 5.83 -1.23
N ILE A 292 -10.59 6.42 -1.85
CA ILE A 292 -10.77 7.66 -2.61
C ILE A 292 -11.32 7.40 -4.02
N ARG A 293 -11.34 6.14 -4.44
CA ARG A 293 -11.83 5.71 -5.75
C ARG A 293 -13.31 5.36 -5.72
N ASP A 294 -13.86 5.27 -6.92
CA ASP A 294 -15.08 4.52 -7.16
C ASP A 294 -14.71 3.10 -7.65
N PRO A 295 -15.40 2.04 -7.19
CA PRO A 295 -16.29 2.03 -6.03
C PRO A 295 -15.54 2.11 -4.70
N ILE A 296 -16.19 2.68 -3.68
CA ILE A 296 -15.72 2.66 -2.30
C ILE A 296 -15.81 1.24 -1.73
N ILE A 297 -14.68 0.53 -1.67
CA ILE A 297 -14.61 -0.81 -1.09
C ILE A 297 -13.48 -0.83 -0.08
N VAL A 298 -13.77 -1.16 1.19
CA VAL A 298 -12.73 -1.16 2.24
C VAL A 298 -12.49 -2.53 2.87
N ALA A 299 -11.24 -2.77 3.22
CA ALA A 299 -10.80 -3.90 4.04
C ALA A 299 -10.60 -3.49 5.52
N ASP A 300 -11.70 -3.18 6.21
CA ASP A 300 -11.67 -2.65 7.58
C ASP A 300 -11.47 -3.71 8.68
N GLN A 301 -11.02 -4.91 8.33
CA GLN A 301 -10.69 -5.94 9.32
C GLN A 301 -9.37 -5.60 10.02
N LEU A 302 -9.42 -5.42 11.33
CA LEU A 302 -8.25 -5.50 12.19
C LEU A 302 -8.12 -6.93 12.70
N LEU A 303 -6.97 -7.56 12.44
CA LEU A 303 -6.62 -8.88 12.96
C LEU A 303 -5.39 -8.78 13.86
N ALA A 304 -5.41 -9.50 14.98
CA ALA A 304 -4.27 -9.58 15.89
C ALA A 304 -4.02 -11.02 16.34
N ILE A 305 -2.75 -11.43 16.34
CA ILE A 305 -2.24 -12.69 16.90
C ILE A 305 -1.34 -12.34 18.08
N GLN A 306 -1.43 -13.10 19.17
CA GLN A 306 -0.58 -12.96 20.34
C GLN A 306 0.10 -14.30 20.65
N ALA A 307 1.41 -14.25 20.85
CA ALA A 307 2.20 -15.36 21.37
C ALA A 307 2.54 -15.09 22.84
N VAL A 308 2.14 -15.99 23.73
CA VAL A 308 2.35 -15.89 25.18
C VAL A 308 3.31 -16.98 25.62
N GLY A 309 4.41 -16.57 26.25
CA GLY A 309 5.45 -17.45 26.76
C GLY A 309 5.03 -18.26 27.99
N ALA A 310 5.89 -19.17 28.43
CA ALA A 310 5.63 -20.05 29.56
C ALA A 310 5.53 -19.34 30.93
N ASP A 311 5.94 -18.07 31.00
CA ASP A 311 5.84 -17.19 32.17
C ASP A 311 4.59 -16.29 32.15
N ASP A 312 3.62 -16.62 31.28
CA ASP A 312 2.40 -15.85 31.01
C ASP A 312 2.68 -14.42 30.50
N GLN A 313 3.90 -14.11 30.06
CA GLN A 313 4.23 -12.83 29.42
C GLN A 313 4.07 -12.92 27.91
N THR A 314 3.61 -11.83 27.28
CA THR A 314 3.60 -11.73 25.82
C THR A 314 5.03 -11.75 25.30
N VAL A 315 5.30 -12.65 24.35
CA VAL A 315 6.55 -12.68 23.58
C VAL A 315 6.42 -11.75 22.38
N ALA A 316 5.33 -11.90 21.62
CA ALA A 316 5.10 -11.12 20.42
C ALA A 316 3.61 -10.91 20.14
N THR A 317 3.31 -9.84 19.40
CA THR A 317 2.03 -9.65 18.72
C THR A 317 2.27 -9.43 17.23
N LEU A 318 1.40 -9.98 16.38
CA LEU A 318 1.32 -9.66 14.95
C LEU A 318 -0.03 -8.99 14.69
N LEU A 319 -0.02 -7.81 14.08
CA LEU A 319 -1.21 -7.02 13.76
C LEU A 319 -1.30 -6.82 12.25
N SER A 320 -2.51 -6.88 11.70
CA SER A 320 -2.80 -6.57 10.31
C SER A 320 -4.02 -5.67 10.17
N PHE A 321 -3.88 -4.63 9.34
CA PHE A 321 -4.91 -3.65 8.99
C PHE A 321 -4.57 -3.00 7.63
N ALA A 322 -5.57 -2.59 6.86
CA ALA A 322 -5.42 -2.03 5.51
C ALA A 322 -5.00 -0.55 5.46
N GLY A 323 -4.83 0.12 6.60
CA GLY A 323 -4.52 1.55 6.65
C GLY A 323 -3.15 1.90 6.06
N HIS A 324 -3.11 2.82 5.11
CA HIS A 324 -1.90 3.48 4.63
C HIS A 324 -1.22 4.29 5.77
N PRO A 325 0.07 4.09 6.07
CA PRO A 325 0.81 4.90 7.03
C PRO A 325 1.23 6.27 6.46
N GLU A 326 0.26 7.17 6.43
CA GLU A 326 0.35 8.53 5.85
C GLU A 326 -0.13 9.65 6.79
N LEU A 327 -0.60 9.32 8.00
CA LEU A 327 -1.37 10.25 8.83
C LEU A 327 -0.53 11.41 9.38
N VAL A 328 0.79 11.32 9.32
CA VAL A 328 1.69 12.42 9.68
C VAL A 328 1.67 13.54 8.62
N GLY A 329 1.36 13.23 7.37
CA GLY A 329 1.17 14.22 6.30
C GLY A 329 2.43 14.65 5.56
N ASP A 330 2.25 15.39 4.47
CA ASP A 330 3.32 15.79 3.55
C ASP A 330 4.21 16.94 4.07
N GLN A 331 3.76 17.67 5.08
CA GLN A 331 4.50 18.77 5.72
C GLN A 331 5.59 18.28 6.71
N ASN A 332 5.75 16.98 6.89
CA ASN A 332 6.75 16.40 7.78
C ASN A 332 8.08 16.14 7.06
N ASN A 333 9.20 16.58 7.62
CA ASN A 333 10.55 16.21 7.15
C ASN A 333 11.29 15.27 8.14
N ALA A 334 10.59 14.64 9.08
CA ALA A 334 11.20 13.69 10.01
C ALA A 334 11.00 12.25 9.53
N LEU A 335 12.06 11.44 9.53
CA LEU A 335 11.91 9.99 9.34
C LEU A 335 11.01 9.40 10.43
N SER A 336 10.05 8.59 10.01
CA SER A 336 9.04 7.98 10.89
C SER A 336 8.44 6.75 10.24
N ALA A 337 7.94 5.81 11.06
CA ALA A 337 7.04 4.76 10.63
C ALA A 337 5.55 5.14 10.77
N ASP A 338 5.24 6.43 10.90
CA ASP A 338 3.88 6.99 10.97
C ASP A 338 3.06 6.36 12.12
N TYR A 339 1.76 6.12 11.94
CA TYR A 339 0.91 5.52 12.98
C TYR A 339 1.41 4.12 13.39
N VAL A 340 2.17 3.42 12.54
CA VAL A 340 2.69 2.08 12.84
C VAL A 340 3.69 2.14 13.99
N PHE A 341 4.48 3.22 14.12
CA PHE A 341 5.30 3.46 15.31
C PHE A 341 4.44 3.51 16.58
N PHE A 342 3.45 4.40 16.62
CA PHE A 342 2.58 4.57 17.78
C PHE A 342 1.79 3.29 18.11
N LEU A 343 1.35 2.55 17.09
CA LEU A 343 0.63 1.29 17.26
C LEU A 343 1.50 0.26 17.97
N ARG A 344 2.76 0.11 17.55
CA ARG A 344 3.72 -0.80 18.17
C ARG A 344 4.00 -0.41 19.61
N GLU A 345 4.33 0.86 19.87
CA GLU A 345 4.57 1.38 21.22
C GLU A 345 3.39 1.12 22.16
N LEU A 346 2.16 1.39 21.70
CA LEU A 346 0.96 1.16 22.49
C LEU A 346 0.72 -0.32 22.78
N MET A 347 0.90 -1.19 21.78
CA MET A 347 0.73 -2.64 21.96
C MET A 347 1.79 -3.22 22.91
N GLU A 348 3.05 -2.81 22.77
CA GLU A 348 4.14 -3.23 23.64
C GLU A 348 3.96 -2.72 25.08
N ALA A 349 3.48 -1.48 25.25
CA ALA A 349 3.16 -0.94 26.57
C ALA A 349 1.99 -1.66 27.25
N ARG A 350 0.98 -2.10 26.48
CA ARG A 350 -0.24 -2.73 27.01
C ARG A 350 -0.08 -4.20 27.32
N LEU A 351 0.59 -4.94 26.42
CA LEU A 351 0.66 -6.39 26.46
C LEU A 351 2.06 -6.93 26.76
N GLY A 352 3.10 -6.10 26.66
CA GLY A 352 4.50 -6.55 26.67
C GLY A 352 4.92 -7.18 25.35
N GLY A 353 6.12 -7.77 25.32
CA GLY A 353 6.68 -8.40 24.13
C GLY A 353 7.06 -7.39 23.04
N ARG A 354 7.14 -7.86 21.79
CA ARG A 354 7.37 -7.01 20.60
C ARG A 354 6.22 -7.10 19.61
N ALA A 355 5.79 -5.96 19.09
CA ALA A 355 4.70 -5.88 18.13
C ALA A 355 5.23 -5.83 16.69
N VAL A 356 4.66 -6.63 15.79
CA VAL A 356 4.93 -6.62 14.35
C VAL A 356 3.65 -6.21 13.64
N PHE A 357 3.73 -5.21 12.78
CA PHE A 357 2.62 -4.80 11.92
C PHE A 357 2.88 -5.29 10.49
N VAL A 358 1.85 -5.78 9.82
CA VAL A 358 1.89 -6.10 8.39
C VAL A 358 0.65 -5.50 7.71
N PRO A 359 0.80 -4.83 6.57
CA PRO A 359 -0.33 -4.23 5.89
C PRO A 359 -1.26 -5.31 5.31
N GLU A 360 -2.56 -5.02 5.35
CA GLU A 360 -3.59 -5.74 4.58
C GLU A 360 -3.67 -5.15 3.15
N SER A 361 -4.78 -5.32 2.44
CA SER A 361 -5.09 -4.75 1.13
C SER A 361 -5.19 -3.23 1.27
N LEU A 362 -4.08 -2.52 1.08
CA LEU A 362 -4.03 -1.08 1.24
C LEU A 362 -4.32 -0.31 -0.07
N GLY A 363 -4.33 -0.96 -1.22
CA GLY A 363 -4.54 -0.32 -2.53
C GLY A 363 -5.89 0.39 -2.66
N GLY A 364 -5.95 1.42 -3.51
CA GLY A 364 -7.08 2.35 -3.57
C GLY A 364 -7.06 3.40 -2.46
N MET A 365 -5.86 3.70 -1.96
CA MET A 365 -5.62 4.62 -0.84
C MET A 365 -6.47 4.30 0.38
N GLN A 366 -6.51 3.03 0.80
CA GLN A 366 -7.18 2.65 2.05
C GLN A 366 -6.52 3.39 3.21
N SER A 367 -7.01 4.58 3.52
CA SER A 367 -6.27 5.54 4.33
C SER A 367 -7.22 6.23 5.28
N THR A 368 -6.70 6.57 6.45
CA THR A 368 -7.39 7.48 7.35
C THR A 368 -7.16 8.95 6.92
N LEU A 369 -6.22 9.20 6.00
CA LEU A 369 -5.92 10.51 5.45
C LEU A 369 -7.17 11.14 4.79
N GLY A 370 -7.38 12.44 5.03
CA GLY A 370 -8.60 13.15 4.63
C GLY A 370 -9.87 12.78 5.41
N GLY A 371 -9.80 11.76 6.27
CA GLY A 371 -10.88 11.31 7.14
C GLY A 371 -10.93 12.06 8.48
N SER A 372 -12.13 12.36 8.97
CA SER A 372 -12.33 12.86 10.33
C SER A 372 -12.45 11.72 11.33
N ILE A 373 -11.45 11.57 12.20
CA ILE A 373 -11.43 10.52 13.24
C ILE A 373 -11.58 11.10 14.66
N PRO A 374 -12.09 10.31 15.62
CA PRO A 374 -12.09 10.70 17.03
C PRO A 374 -10.68 10.92 17.56
N MET A 375 -10.40 12.12 18.06
CA MET A 375 -9.12 12.43 18.68
C MET A 375 -9.01 11.82 20.07
N VAL A 376 -7.79 11.44 20.44
CA VAL A 376 -7.50 10.78 21.71
C VAL A 376 -6.57 11.67 22.53
N LYS A 377 -6.82 11.75 23.85
CA LYS A 377 -5.96 12.46 24.80
C LYS A 377 -4.74 11.62 25.14
N ALA A 378 -3.74 12.24 25.76
CA ALA A 378 -2.54 11.55 26.24
C ALA A 378 -2.81 10.39 27.23
N ASP A 379 -3.98 10.36 27.90
CA ASP A 379 -4.39 9.27 28.78
C ASP A 379 -5.11 8.11 28.07
N GLY A 380 -5.19 8.15 26.74
CA GLY A 380 -5.88 7.15 25.92
C GLY A 380 -7.39 7.32 25.83
N THR A 381 -7.98 8.30 26.54
CA THR A 381 -9.43 8.55 26.46
C THR A 381 -9.78 9.48 25.31
N TRP A 382 -10.98 9.31 24.75
CA TRP A 382 -11.45 10.18 23.67
C TRP A 382 -11.52 11.64 24.16
N ALA A 383 -11.08 12.55 23.29
CA ALA A 383 -11.36 13.96 23.43
C ALA A 383 -12.85 14.17 23.15
N MET A 384 -13.58 14.77 24.09
CA MET A 384 -15.03 14.96 24.00
C MET A 384 -15.35 16.45 24.07
N THR A 385 -16.34 16.89 23.32
CA THR A 385 -16.89 18.25 23.35
C THR A 385 -18.42 18.22 23.45
N THR A 386 -19.02 19.30 23.95
CA THR A 386 -20.48 19.44 24.04
C THR A 386 -20.94 20.39 22.93
N PRO A 387 -21.91 19.99 22.08
CA PRO A 387 -22.41 20.86 21.03
C PRO A 387 -22.99 22.19 21.55
N ASP A 388 -22.84 23.25 20.76
CA ASP A 388 -23.43 24.55 21.05
C ASP A 388 -24.96 24.43 21.16
N GLY A 389 -25.53 24.89 22.28
CA GLY A 389 -26.96 24.74 22.58
C GLY A 389 -27.31 23.60 23.55
N GLY A 390 -26.31 22.83 23.99
CA GLY A 390 -26.48 21.70 24.90
C GLY A 390 -26.81 20.39 24.17
N GLY A 391 -26.52 19.26 24.80
CA GLY A 391 -26.68 17.94 24.21
C GLY A 391 -25.75 16.91 24.86
N GLU A 392 -25.79 15.67 24.38
CA GLU A 392 -24.84 14.65 24.79
C GLU A 392 -23.43 14.99 24.28
N PRO A 393 -22.37 14.76 25.08
CA PRO A 393 -21.00 14.92 24.61
C PRO A 393 -20.71 14.04 23.38
N VAL A 394 -20.05 14.62 22.38
CA VAL A 394 -19.59 13.95 21.15
C VAL A 394 -18.07 13.97 21.08
N PRO A 395 -17.42 13.04 20.37
CA PRO A 395 -15.98 13.11 20.15
C PRO A 395 -15.58 14.39 19.43
N VAL A 396 -14.43 14.94 19.82
CA VAL A 396 -13.70 15.90 19.00
C VAL A 396 -13.14 15.11 17.83
N LEU A 397 -13.56 15.48 16.63
CA LEU A 397 -13.04 14.89 15.40
C LEU A 397 -11.99 15.82 14.80
N SER A 398 -10.94 15.25 14.21
CA SER A 398 -9.97 16.01 13.42
C SER A 398 -9.74 15.32 12.09
N LYS A 399 -9.58 16.14 11.05
CA LYS A 399 -8.99 15.76 9.76
C LYS A 399 -7.55 16.26 9.59
N GLU A 400 -7.03 17.00 10.58
CA GLU A 400 -5.69 17.60 10.51
C GLU A 400 -4.62 16.53 10.63
N GLU A 401 -3.70 16.50 9.68
CA GLU A 401 -2.54 15.62 9.64
C GLU A 401 -1.54 15.95 10.74
N GLY A 402 -0.70 14.96 11.08
CA GLY A 402 0.40 15.10 12.02
C GLY A 402 0.46 14.00 13.06
N LEU A 403 1.48 14.08 13.92
CA LEU A 403 1.81 13.04 14.91
C LEU A 403 0.64 12.71 15.86
N GLU A 404 -0.16 13.71 16.25
CA GLU A 404 -1.32 13.47 17.12
C GLU A 404 -2.46 12.75 16.40
N HIS A 405 -2.62 12.97 15.10
CA HIS A 405 -3.59 12.24 14.28
C HIS A 405 -3.16 10.79 14.09
N ALA A 406 -1.90 10.58 13.70
CA ALA A 406 -1.28 9.25 13.61
C ALA A 406 -1.40 8.48 14.94
N ARG A 407 -1.13 9.15 16.07
CA ARG A 407 -1.31 8.56 17.41
C ARG A 407 -2.77 8.23 17.73
N ALA A 408 -3.73 9.09 17.36
CA ALA A 408 -5.14 8.84 17.59
C ALA A 408 -5.62 7.59 16.82
N ALA A 409 -5.28 7.48 15.54
CA ALA A 409 -5.57 6.30 14.72
C ALA A 409 -4.94 5.03 15.32
N ALA A 410 -3.65 5.09 15.65
CA ALA A 410 -2.93 4.01 16.30
C ALA A 410 -3.57 3.58 17.64
N THR A 411 -4.13 4.53 18.40
CA THR A 411 -4.81 4.22 19.66
C THR A 411 -6.10 3.45 19.44
N HIS A 412 -6.91 3.82 18.45
CA HIS A 412 -8.13 3.05 18.11
C HIS A 412 -7.80 1.63 17.66
N LEU A 413 -6.75 1.47 16.85
CA LEU A 413 -6.28 0.16 16.40
C LEU A 413 -5.73 -0.67 17.56
N ALA A 414 -4.91 -0.07 18.44
CA ALA A 414 -4.36 -0.75 19.61
C ALA A 414 -5.46 -1.17 20.61
N ASP A 415 -6.50 -0.34 20.80
CA ASP A 415 -7.65 -0.65 21.66
C ASP A 415 -8.42 -1.85 21.10
N ALA A 416 -8.72 -1.81 19.81
CA ALA A 416 -9.41 -2.90 19.14
C ALA A 416 -8.58 -4.19 19.16
N ALA A 417 -7.26 -4.12 18.92
CA ALA A 417 -6.37 -5.27 18.98
C ALA A 417 -6.31 -5.89 20.38
N ALA A 418 -6.16 -5.07 21.42
CA ALA A 418 -6.15 -5.55 22.81
C ALA A 418 -7.48 -6.22 23.19
N ASP A 419 -8.62 -5.64 22.79
CA ASP A 419 -9.95 -6.20 23.06
C ASP A 419 -10.19 -7.55 22.38
N VAL A 420 -9.83 -7.67 21.09
CA VAL A 420 -10.01 -8.94 20.36
C VAL A 420 -9.05 -10.02 20.84
N LEU A 421 -7.87 -9.67 21.35
CA LEU A 421 -6.94 -10.64 21.95
C LEU A 421 -7.39 -11.07 23.35
N ALA A 422 -7.97 -10.15 24.14
CA ALA A 422 -8.51 -10.47 25.46
C ALA A 422 -9.67 -11.47 25.39
N SER A 423 -10.46 -11.41 24.32
CA SER A 423 -11.59 -12.31 24.03
C SER A 423 -11.30 -13.35 22.93
N GLY A 424 -10.05 -13.41 22.46
CA GLY A 424 -9.65 -14.18 21.28
C GLY A 424 -9.60 -15.68 21.50
N ASP A 425 -9.63 -16.42 20.40
CA ASP A 425 -9.53 -17.87 20.41
C ASP A 425 -8.10 -18.30 20.69
N SER A 426 -7.92 -19.26 21.60
CA SER A 426 -6.65 -19.98 21.69
C SER A 426 -6.54 -20.98 20.55
N PHE A 427 -5.36 -21.10 19.95
CA PHE A 427 -5.11 -22.05 18.86
C PHE A 427 -3.71 -22.65 18.92
N THR A 428 -3.46 -23.66 18.10
CA THR A 428 -2.14 -24.24 17.85
C THR A 428 -1.72 -24.01 16.41
N LEU A 429 -0.43 -24.06 16.10
CA LEU A 429 0.03 -23.90 14.71
C LEU A 429 -0.39 -25.04 13.77
N GLU A 430 -0.94 -26.14 14.28
CA GLU A 430 -1.48 -27.25 13.49
C GLU A 430 -2.90 -26.99 12.96
N PRO A 431 -3.18 -27.26 11.65
CA PRO A 431 -2.22 -27.65 10.62
C PRO A 431 -1.31 -26.49 10.20
N PHE A 432 -0.03 -26.80 9.98
CA PHE A 432 0.98 -25.86 9.46
C PHE A 432 1.13 -26.10 7.96
N VAL A 433 0.79 -25.10 7.14
CA VAL A 433 0.91 -25.18 5.68
C VAL A 433 1.64 -23.94 5.18
N VAL A 434 2.66 -24.14 4.36
CA VAL A 434 3.28 -23.09 3.56
C VAL A 434 3.30 -23.61 2.13
N ARG A 435 2.68 -22.87 1.21
CA ARG A 435 2.72 -23.10 -0.23
C ARG A 435 3.09 -21.79 -0.89
N HIS A 436 3.78 -21.87 -2.02
CA HIS A 436 4.06 -20.70 -2.82
C HIS A 436 3.91 -21.01 -4.31
N THR A 437 3.82 -19.96 -5.10
CA THR A 437 3.93 -19.99 -6.56
C THR A 437 4.62 -18.72 -7.02
N ASP A 438 5.36 -18.82 -8.11
CA ASP A 438 6.03 -17.67 -8.70
C ASP A 438 5.19 -17.19 -9.90
N VAL A 439 4.98 -15.87 -9.99
CA VAL A 439 4.22 -15.21 -11.05
C VAL A 439 5.15 -14.23 -11.78
N HIS A 440 5.01 -14.14 -13.09
CA HIS A 440 5.81 -13.26 -13.95
C HIS A 440 4.92 -12.17 -14.53
N LEU A 441 5.14 -10.94 -14.09
CA LEU A 441 4.27 -9.81 -14.42
C LEU A 441 4.88 -8.98 -15.55
N PRO A 442 4.21 -8.82 -16.69
CA PRO A 442 4.73 -7.97 -17.76
C PRO A 442 4.80 -6.52 -17.32
N THR A 443 5.78 -5.77 -17.83
CA THR A 443 5.81 -4.30 -17.67
C THR A 443 5.09 -3.62 -18.83
N ASP A 444 3.77 -3.61 -18.82
CA ASP A 444 2.97 -3.01 -19.91
C ASP A 444 2.92 -1.48 -19.83
N ASN A 445 3.03 -0.90 -18.62
CA ASN A 445 2.98 0.54 -18.43
C ASN A 445 4.23 1.22 -19.00
N GLY A 446 4.04 2.09 -20.00
CA GLY A 446 5.12 2.77 -20.70
C GLY A 446 5.98 3.68 -19.80
N SER A 447 5.38 4.23 -18.73
CA SER A 447 6.10 5.02 -17.72
C SER A 447 7.12 4.15 -17.00
N PHE A 448 6.71 2.98 -16.52
CA PHE A 448 7.61 2.01 -15.89
C PHE A 448 8.69 1.52 -16.86
N GLN A 449 8.34 1.21 -18.11
CA GLN A 449 9.34 0.81 -19.12
C GLN A 449 10.44 1.87 -19.30
N LEU A 450 10.07 3.15 -19.36
CA LEU A 450 11.03 4.25 -19.46
C LEU A 450 11.85 4.39 -18.18
N LEU A 451 11.22 4.43 -17.02
CA LEU A 451 11.88 4.63 -15.72
C LEU A 451 12.88 3.51 -15.40
N PHE A 452 12.51 2.25 -15.66
CA PHE A 452 13.45 1.13 -15.57
C PHE A 452 14.65 1.31 -16.51
N SER A 453 14.40 1.76 -17.74
CA SER A 453 15.46 1.96 -18.74
C SER A 453 16.37 3.15 -18.44
N LEU A 454 15.87 4.15 -17.71
CA LEU A 454 16.66 5.29 -17.22
C LEU A 454 17.46 4.96 -15.96
N GLY A 455 17.24 3.80 -15.35
CA GLY A 455 17.88 3.39 -14.10
C GLY A 455 17.42 4.22 -12.90
N LEU A 456 16.18 4.77 -12.95
CA LEU A 456 15.60 5.46 -11.80
C LEU A 456 15.31 4.48 -10.66
N PHE A 457 14.78 3.30 -11.00
CA PHE A 457 14.50 2.26 -10.03
C PHE A 457 15.77 1.55 -9.57
N ASP A 458 15.93 1.32 -8.27
CA ASP A 458 16.96 0.41 -7.75
C ASP A 458 16.55 -1.05 -7.94
N VAL A 459 16.56 -1.52 -9.20
CA VAL A 459 16.28 -2.90 -9.60
C VAL A 459 17.39 -3.37 -10.53
N ASP A 460 17.93 -4.56 -10.29
CA ASP A 460 18.90 -5.17 -11.20
C ASP A 460 18.22 -5.55 -12.54
N PRO A 461 18.58 -4.92 -13.67
CA PRO A 461 17.96 -5.22 -14.97
C PRO A 461 18.19 -6.65 -15.44
N ALA A 462 19.14 -7.39 -14.84
CA ALA A 462 19.38 -8.80 -15.14
C ALA A 462 18.26 -9.73 -14.63
N LEU A 463 17.44 -9.26 -13.69
CA LEU A 463 16.39 -10.07 -13.05
C LEU A 463 15.03 -9.97 -13.75
N ALA A 464 14.90 -9.06 -14.72
CA ALA A 464 13.74 -9.04 -15.58
C ALA A 464 13.76 -10.25 -16.53
N VAL A 465 12.70 -11.06 -16.46
CA VAL A 465 12.53 -12.30 -17.22
C VAL A 465 12.15 -11.97 -18.65
N LYS A 466 13.01 -12.38 -19.59
CA LYS A 466 12.83 -12.18 -21.05
C LYS A 466 12.58 -13.48 -21.80
N ASP A 467 12.54 -14.61 -21.10
CA ASP A 467 12.18 -15.89 -21.70
C ASP A 467 10.73 -15.83 -22.19
N PRO A 468 10.44 -15.98 -23.50
CA PRO A 468 9.08 -15.96 -24.02
C PRO A 468 8.17 -17.06 -23.47
N ALA A 469 8.73 -18.13 -22.89
CA ALA A 469 7.95 -19.17 -22.23
C ALA A 469 7.38 -18.72 -20.87
N LEU A 470 8.14 -17.91 -20.13
CA LEU A 470 7.75 -17.38 -18.82
C LEU A 470 7.11 -15.98 -18.93
N CYS A 471 7.44 -15.24 -19.99
CA CYS A 471 6.94 -13.90 -20.28
C CYS A 471 6.39 -13.82 -21.72
N PRO A 472 5.30 -14.54 -22.04
CA PRO A 472 4.73 -14.61 -23.40
C PRO A 472 4.18 -13.27 -23.92
N TRP A 473 3.95 -12.30 -23.04
CA TRP A 473 3.35 -11.01 -23.38
C TRP A 473 4.31 -10.02 -24.05
N ILE A 474 5.62 -10.27 -24.02
CA ILE A 474 6.61 -9.45 -24.74
C ILE A 474 6.43 -9.68 -26.25
N THR A 475 5.59 -8.86 -26.86
CA THR A 475 5.29 -8.92 -28.30
C THR A 475 6.05 -7.82 -29.04
N GLY A 476 7.20 -8.19 -29.62
CA GLY A 476 8.01 -7.27 -30.43
C GLY A 476 9.06 -6.53 -29.61
N GLY A 477 10.31 -6.99 -29.74
CA GLY A 477 11.49 -6.42 -29.07
C GLY A 477 11.87 -5.04 -29.59
N GLY A 478 11.11 -4.01 -29.22
CA GLY A 478 11.67 -2.68 -29.07
C GLY A 478 12.83 -2.75 -28.06
N PRO A 479 13.96 -2.05 -28.28
CA PRO A 479 15.19 -2.19 -27.49
C PRO A 479 15.09 -1.75 -26.01
N ILE A 480 13.89 -1.44 -25.50
CA ILE A 480 13.63 -0.72 -24.24
C ILE A 480 12.69 -1.53 -23.30
N HIS A 481 12.07 -2.64 -23.74
CA HIS A 481 11.17 -3.38 -22.85
C HIS A 481 11.95 -4.11 -21.75
N PRO A 482 11.70 -3.84 -20.45
CA PRO A 482 12.52 -4.38 -19.36
C PRO A 482 12.36 -5.89 -19.22
N GLY A 483 11.16 -6.44 -19.37
CA GLY A 483 10.88 -7.87 -19.30
C GLY A 483 9.58 -8.11 -18.52
N CYS A 484 9.41 -9.32 -17.98
CA CYS A 484 8.50 -9.54 -16.86
C CYS A 484 9.26 -9.44 -15.53
N VAL A 485 8.61 -8.92 -14.49
CA VAL A 485 9.14 -8.93 -13.13
C VAL A 485 8.64 -10.20 -12.42
N PRO A 486 9.54 -11.08 -11.93
CA PRO A 486 9.14 -12.23 -11.14
C PRO A 486 8.76 -11.80 -9.72
N THR A 487 7.71 -12.40 -9.16
CA THR A 487 7.31 -12.22 -7.76
C THR A 487 6.74 -13.52 -7.22
N THR A 488 6.87 -13.75 -5.93
CA THR A 488 6.38 -14.95 -5.24
C THR A 488 5.10 -14.63 -4.49
N LEU A 489 4.11 -15.52 -4.59
CA LEU A 489 2.89 -15.48 -3.78
C LEU A 489 2.87 -16.68 -2.83
N TRP A 490 2.42 -16.47 -1.59
CA TRP A 490 2.30 -17.53 -0.59
C TRP A 490 0.85 -17.75 -0.17
N ARG A 491 0.53 -19.00 0.13
CA ARG A 491 -0.60 -19.42 0.97
C ARG A 491 -0.04 -20.02 2.24
N VAL A 492 -0.30 -19.39 3.38
CA VAL A 492 0.18 -19.82 4.68
C VAL A 492 -1.00 -20.11 5.59
N ARG A 493 -1.02 -21.30 6.22
CA ARG A 493 -1.97 -21.66 7.27
C ARG A 493 -1.21 -22.00 8.54
N LEU A 494 -1.54 -21.29 9.61
CA LEU A 494 -1.06 -21.50 10.97
C LEU A 494 -2.28 -21.85 11.83
N GLY A 495 -2.70 -23.11 11.76
CA GLY A 495 -3.86 -23.63 12.48
C GLY A 495 -5.18 -22.93 12.16
N ALA A 496 -5.61 -22.05 13.05
CA ALA A 496 -6.86 -21.29 12.95
C ALA A 496 -6.73 -20.02 12.10
N VAL A 497 -5.51 -19.64 11.71
CA VAL A 497 -5.20 -18.47 10.89
C VAL A 497 -4.71 -18.92 9.52
N GLU A 498 -5.16 -18.27 8.46
CA GLU A 498 -4.69 -18.51 7.10
C GLU A 498 -4.66 -17.22 6.29
N PHE A 499 -3.60 -17.02 5.51
CA PHE A 499 -3.46 -15.83 4.68
C PHE A 499 -2.86 -16.14 3.32
N LEU A 500 -3.17 -15.25 2.38
CA LEU A 500 -2.45 -15.11 1.12
C LEU A 500 -1.51 -13.92 1.23
N THR A 501 -0.50 -13.86 0.37
CA THR A 501 0.28 -12.64 0.17
C THR A 501 -0.01 -12.04 -1.20
N ALA A 502 0.22 -10.74 -1.34
CA ALA A 502 0.25 -10.06 -2.63
C ALA A 502 1.41 -9.05 -2.66
N PRO A 503 2.08 -8.88 -3.81
CA PRO A 503 3.00 -7.78 -4.02
C PRO A 503 2.23 -6.46 -4.08
N GLY A 504 2.94 -5.36 -3.95
CA GLY A 504 2.38 -4.02 -4.17
C GLY A 504 1.13 -3.72 -3.34
N GLU A 505 0.37 -2.77 -3.85
CA GLU A 505 -0.81 -2.21 -3.20
C GLU A 505 -2.07 -2.89 -3.74
N LEU A 506 -2.47 -4.00 -3.11
CA LEU A 506 -3.62 -4.78 -3.50
C LEU A 506 -4.92 -4.05 -3.12
N THR A 507 -5.85 -3.88 -4.06
CA THR A 507 -7.18 -3.35 -3.75
C THR A 507 -8.06 -4.40 -3.05
N PRO A 508 -8.89 -4.01 -2.07
CA PRO A 508 -9.68 -4.94 -1.26
C PRO A 508 -10.55 -5.92 -2.05
N GLU A 509 -11.18 -5.47 -3.14
CA GLU A 509 -12.09 -6.25 -3.97
C GLU A 509 -11.42 -7.45 -4.64
N LEU A 510 -10.11 -7.41 -4.86
CA LEU A 510 -9.35 -8.51 -5.45
C LEU A 510 -9.17 -9.68 -4.47
N PHE A 511 -9.16 -9.44 -3.16
CA PHE A 511 -9.05 -10.48 -2.15
C PHE A 511 -10.40 -10.82 -1.47
N TRP A 512 -11.08 -9.80 -0.96
CA TRP A 512 -12.33 -9.93 -0.20
C TRP A 512 -13.55 -10.15 -1.10
N GLY A 513 -13.46 -9.72 -2.36
CA GLY A 513 -14.58 -9.70 -3.29
C GLY A 513 -15.42 -8.43 -3.18
N LEU A 514 -16.49 -8.38 -3.98
CA LEU A 514 -17.38 -7.22 -4.04
C LEU A 514 -18.37 -7.20 -2.85
N PRO A 515 -18.83 -6.00 -2.42
CA PRO A 515 -19.82 -5.88 -1.34
C PRO A 515 -21.11 -6.66 -1.60
N ASP A 516 -21.57 -7.44 -0.62
CA ASP A 516 -22.91 -8.04 -0.60
C ASP A 516 -23.96 -7.02 -0.11
N ASP A 517 -24.04 -5.88 -0.80
CA ASP A 517 -24.98 -4.80 -0.53
C ASP A 517 -25.87 -4.58 -1.76
N PRO A 518 -27.21 -4.68 -1.65
CA PRO A 518 -28.11 -4.42 -2.78
C PRO A 518 -27.93 -3.04 -3.42
N ARG A 519 -27.43 -2.05 -2.67
CA ARG A 519 -27.11 -0.71 -3.18
C ARG A 519 -25.90 -0.74 -4.09
N PHE A 520 -24.85 -1.48 -3.73
CA PHE A 520 -23.68 -1.69 -4.57
C PHE A 520 -24.08 -2.34 -5.90
N VAL A 521 -24.87 -3.42 -5.86
CA VAL A 521 -25.36 -4.11 -7.06
C VAL A 521 -26.16 -3.15 -7.96
N ALA A 522 -27.09 -2.39 -7.37
CA ALA A 522 -27.89 -1.43 -8.11
C ALA A 522 -27.06 -0.31 -8.76
N GLU A 523 -26.08 0.25 -8.05
CA GLU A 523 -25.20 1.29 -8.56
C GLU A 523 -24.17 0.79 -9.57
N SER A 524 -23.69 -0.46 -9.43
CA SER A 524 -22.78 -1.10 -10.37
C SER A 524 -23.45 -1.40 -11.72
N GLU A 525 -24.70 -1.86 -11.70
CA GLU A 525 -25.44 -2.23 -12.91
C GLU A 525 -26.04 -1.02 -13.65
N ASP A 526 -26.51 0.00 -12.93
CA ASP A 526 -27.28 1.12 -13.48
C ASP A 526 -26.77 2.46 -12.90
N PRO A 527 -26.02 3.28 -13.67
CA PRO A 527 -25.48 4.56 -13.21
C PRO A 527 -26.57 5.55 -12.80
N THR A 528 -27.81 5.36 -13.29
CA THR A 528 -28.94 6.18 -12.86
C THR A 528 -29.30 5.99 -11.39
N LYS A 529 -28.83 4.91 -10.75
CA LYS A 529 -28.98 4.66 -9.31
C LYS A 529 -27.97 5.41 -8.45
N ARG A 530 -26.93 6.01 -9.02
CA ARG A 530 -25.86 6.71 -8.31
C ARG A 530 -26.27 8.10 -7.77
N GLY A 531 -27.52 8.52 -7.91
CA GLY A 531 -28.01 9.87 -7.55
C GLY A 531 -28.42 10.66 -8.79
N THR A 532 -28.76 11.96 -8.70
CA THR A 532 -29.24 12.74 -9.88
C THR A 532 -28.74 14.19 -9.95
N GLY A 533 -27.74 14.60 -9.16
CA GLY A 533 -27.16 15.94 -9.16
C GLY A 533 -25.72 15.97 -9.71
N GLU A 534 -25.16 17.17 -9.95
CA GLU A 534 -23.71 17.34 -10.17
C GLU A 534 -22.95 16.85 -8.90
N GLY A 535 -22.01 15.91 -9.06
CA GLY A 535 -21.35 15.17 -7.96
C GLY A 535 -22.21 14.05 -7.36
N ARG A 536 -22.74 13.13 -8.20
CA ARG A 536 -23.82 12.20 -7.84
C ARG A 536 -23.51 11.41 -6.55
N ILE A 537 -24.27 11.67 -5.48
CA ILE A 537 -24.08 11.11 -4.12
C ILE A 537 -24.47 9.63 -3.98
N GLY A 538 -23.94 8.76 -4.84
CA GLY A 538 -24.01 7.29 -4.69
C GLY A 538 -23.38 6.87 -3.36
N VAL A 539 -23.74 5.69 -2.88
CA VAL A 539 -23.12 5.12 -1.68
C VAL A 539 -21.73 4.60 -2.01
N TYR A 540 -21.60 3.88 -3.13
CA TYR A 540 -20.36 3.23 -3.55
C TYR A 540 -19.69 3.96 -4.70
N PHE A 541 -20.44 4.64 -5.58
CA PHE A 541 -19.88 5.33 -6.74
C PHE A 541 -20.15 6.85 -6.72
N PRO A 542 -19.64 7.60 -5.72
CA PRO A 542 -19.88 9.03 -5.64
C PRO A 542 -19.10 9.90 -6.62
N ALA A 543 -18.03 9.40 -7.24
CA ALA A 543 -17.18 10.17 -8.15
C ALA A 543 -17.57 10.02 -9.63
N HIS A 544 -18.40 9.03 -9.98
CA HIS A 544 -18.77 8.76 -11.37
C HIS A 544 -19.48 9.95 -12.07
N PRO A 545 -18.93 10.44 -13.20
CA PRO A 545 -19.51 11.58 -13.92
C PRO A 545 -20.78 11.20 -14.71
N PRO A 546 -21.88 12.00 -14.64
CA PRO A 546 -23.11 11.72 -15.39
C PRO A 546 -22.93 11.64 -16.92
N ALA A 547 -21.91 12.30 -17.47
CA ALA A 547 -21.60 12.26 -18.89
C ALA A 547 -21.16 10.87 -19.38
N CYS A 548 -20.80 9.98 -18.45
CA CYS A 548 -20.34 8.63 -18.70
C CYS A 548 -21.41 7.54 -18.46
N ASP A 549 -22.63 7.91 -18.08
CA ASP A 549 -23.75 6.99 -17.79
C ASP A 549 -24.05 5.97 -18.90
N THR A 550 -23.71 6.30 -20.14
CA THR A 550 -23.97 5.48 -21.34
C THR A 550 -22.70 4.96 -22.01
N THR A 551 -21.53 5.26 -21.45
CA THR A 551 -20.25 4.88 -22.02
C THR A 551 -19.74 3.67 -21.25
N PRO A 552 -19.66 2.47 -21.84
CA PRO A 552 -19.11 1.32 -21.13
C PRO A 552 -17.57 1.42 -20.97
N TYR A 553 -17.03 0.79 -19.93
CA TYR A 553 -15.59 0.82 -19.60
C TYR A 553 -14.73 0.28 -20.75
N ASP A 554 -15.18 -0.73 -21.49
CA ASP A 554 -14.44 -1.29 -22.64
C ASP A 554 -14.10 -0.24 -23.70
N GLN A 555 -14.97 0.74 -23.89
CA GLN A 555 -14.72 1.90 -24.73
C GLN A 555 -13.67 2.83 -24.08
N CYS A 556 -13.85 3.17 -22.81
CA CYS A 556 -12.95 4.09 -22.11
C CYS A 556 -11.57 3.53 -21.79
N ALA A 557 -11.40 2.21 -21.69
CA ALA A 557 -10.14 1.54 -21.36
C ALA A 557 -8.99 1.88 -22.33
N ASN A 558 -9.32 2.35 -23.54
CA ASN A 558 -8.35 2.61 -24.61
C ASN A 558 -8.49 4.04 -25.20
N GLU A 559 -9.31 4.89 -24.59
CA GLU A 559 -9.58 6.26 -25.05
C GLU A 559 -9.45 7.22 -23.86
N LEU A 560 -9.06 8.47 -24.13
CA LEU A 560 -9.03 9.52 -23.10
C LEU A 560 -10.39 10.21 -22.97
N THR A 561 -11.19 10.17 -24.04
CA THR A 561 -12.54 10.74 -24.10
C THR A 561 -13.42 9.91 -25.02
N ALA A 562 -14.66 9.65 -24.62
CA ALA A 562 -15.66 8.93 -25.40
C ALA A 562 -16.96 9.76 -25.51
N GLY A 563 -17.08 10.54 -26.59
CA GLY A 563 -18.18 11.49 -26.75
C GLY A 563 -18.08 12.64 -25.75
N ALA A 564 -19.03 12.73 -24.80
CA ALA A 564 -18.99 13.71 -23.71
C ALA A 564 -18.37 13.13 -22.41
N CYS A 565 -18.10 11.83 -22.38
CA CYS A 565 -17.47 11.17 -21.24
C CYS A 565 -15.96 11.44 -21.26
N ASP A 566 -15.44 11.94 -20.14
CA ASP A 566 -14.01 11.94 -19.86
C ASP A 566 -13.64 10.55 -19.32
N CYS A 567 -12.81 9.83 -20.06
CA CYS A 567 -12.42 8.47 -19.68
C CYS A 567 -11.21 8.47 -18.72
N THR A 568 -10.70 9.65 -18.38
CA THR A 568 -9.65 9.84 -17.38
C THR A 568 -10.23 10.07 -15.98
N ASP A 569 -11.50 10.47 -15.87
CA ASP A 569 -12.27 10.46 -14.62
C ASP A 569 -12.54 9.01 -14.14
N PHE A 570 -12.99 8.85 -12.89
CA PHE A 570 -13.40 7.56 -12.30
C PHE A 570 -14.53 6.86 -13.10
N HIS A 571 -14.14 6.17 -14.18
CA HIS A 571 -15.03 5.55 -15.16
C HIS A 571 -15.07 4.03 -15.06
N VAL A 572 -15.96 3.54 -14.20
CA VAL A 572 -15.96 2.15 -13.74
C VAL A 572 -17.26 1.41 -14.09
N TRP A 573 -17.99 1.84 -15.13
CA TRP A 573 -19.29 1.26 -15.50
C TRP A 573 -19.24 0.42 -16.79
N PRO A 574 -19.86 -0.78 -16.82
CA PRO A 574 -20.35 -1.53 -15.65
C PRO A 574 -19.17 -2.04 -14.80
N TYR A 575 -19.32 -2.05 -13.48
CA TYR A 575 -18.25 -2.52 -12.61
C TYR A 575 -18.27 -4.04 -12.49
N VAL A 576 -17.62 -4.68 -13.46
CA VAL A 576 -17.52 -6.13 -13.57
C VAL A 576 -16.06 -6.50 -13.65
N THR A 577 -15.50 -7.00 -12.55
CA THR A 577 -14.14 -7.53 -12.55
C THR A 577 -14.11 -8.89 -13.26
N ARG A 578 -12.98 -9.36 -13.81
CA ARG A 578 -12.88 -10.77 -14.29
C ARG A 578 -13.11 -11.81 -13.18
N VAL A 579 -12.95 -11.38 -11.92
CA VAL A 579 -13.32 -12.14 -10.72
C VAL A 579 -14.84 -12.20 -10.53
N THR A 580 -15.61 -11.34 -11.20
CA THR A 580 -17.08 -11.32 -11.15
C THR A 580 -17.62 -12.60 -11.82
N GLY A 581 -18.02 -13.56 -10.99
CA GLY A 581 -18.41 -14.91 -11.39
C GLY A 581 -17.47 -16.02 -10.88
N GLN A 582 -16.27 -15.66 -10.42
CA GLN A 582 -15.39 -16.52 -9.63
C GLN A 582 -15.57 -16.24 -8.13
N ALA A 583 -15.38 -17.26 -7.30
CA ALA A 583 -15.38 -17.06 -5.86
C ALA A 583 -14.11 -16.28 -5.45
N ALA A 584 -14.30 -15.19 -4.69
CA ALA A 584 -13.22 -14.32 -4.21
C ALA A 584 -12.13 -15.14 -3.49
N PRO A 585 -10.83 -14.79 -3.61
CA PRO A 585 -9.73 -15.57 -3.05
C PRO A 585 -9.91 -15.95 -1.58
N VAL A 586 -10.41 -15.02 -0.75
CA VAL A 586 -10.67 -15.28 0.68
C VAL A 586 -11.60 -16.47 0.95
N THR A 587 -12.54 -16.75 0.03
CA THR A 587 -13.49 -17.87 0.16
C THR A 587 -12.83 -19.23 -0.03
N ARG A 588 -11.67 -19.27 -0.68
CA ARG A 588 -10.87 -20.48 -0.93
C ARG A 588 -9.99 -20.85 0.27
N LEU A 589 -9.84 -19.95 1.25
CA LEU A 589 -9.16 -20.24 2.50
C LEU A 589 -10.06 -21.05 3.43
N GLU A 590 -9.47 -21.93 4.22
CA GLU A 590 -10.17 -22.93 5.04
C GLU A 590 -10.22 -22.52 6.51
N ALA A 591 -9.23 -21.77 7.00
CA ALA A 591 -9.15 -21.39 8.40
C ALA A 591 -10.25 -20.41 8.83
N LYS A 592 -10.43 -20.24 10.15
CA LYS A 592 -11.46 -19.35 10.71
C LYS A 592 -11.08 -17.88 10.51
N TYR A 593 -9.84 -17.54 10.81
CA TYR A 593 -9.30 -16.19 10.69
C TYR A 593 -8.53 -16.09 9.38
N ARG A 594 -8.91 -15.13 8.54
CA ARG A 594 -8.43 -14.97 7.17
C ARG A 594 -8.05 -13.53 6.92
N PHE A 595 -6.96 -13.31 6.21
CA PHE A 595 -6.54 -11.98 5.77
C PHE A 595 -5.60 -12.12 4.57
N VAL A 596 -5.27 -11.01 3.92
CA VAL A 596 -4.15 -10.95 2.99
C VAL A 596 -3.03 -10.10 3.59
N LEU A 597 -1.79 -10.45 3.27
CA LEU A 597 -0.60 -9.69 3.61
C LEU A 597 -0.11 -9.03 2.31
N SER A 598 -0.40 -7.74 2.14
CA SER A 598 0.02 -6.97 0.95
C SER A 598 1.46 -6.48 1.11
N MET A 599 1.97 -5.79 0.09
CA MET A 599 3.33 -5.27 0.08
C MET A 599 4.40 -6.34 0.32
N ALA A 600 4.07 -7.58 -0.03
CA ALA A 600 4.88 -8.76 0.23
C ALA A 600 5.73 -9.10 -0.99
N ASP A 601 7.00 -9.40 -0.76
CA ASP A 601 8.01 -9.82 -1.75
C ASP A 601 8.40 -8.78 -2.79
N ASP A 602 7.50 -7.94 -3.28
CA ASP A 602 7.84 -6.86 -4.21
C ASP A 602 6.91 -5.65 -4.09
N HIS A 603 7.46 -4.46 -4.28
CA HIS A 603 6.73 -3.23 -4.49
C HIS A 603 6.65 -2.92 -5.98
N LEU A 604 5.52 -3.33 -6.56
CA LEU A 604 5.18 -3.20 -7.98
C LEU A 604 4.08 -2.17 -8.25
N GLY A 605 3.87 -1.24 -7.31
CA GLY A 605 2.81 -0.25 -7.33
C GLY A 605 1.42 -0.87 -7.12
N TYR A 606 0.39 -0.23 -7.68
CA TYR A 606 -1.01 -0.65 -7.51
C TYR A 606 -1.36 -1.92 -8.28
N ILE A 607 -2.14 -2.79 -7.63
CA ILE A 607 -2.81 -3.92 -8.28
C ILE A 607 -4.27 -3.56 -8.47
N LEU A 608 -4.58 -3.08 -9.67
CA LEU A 608 -5.93 -2.64 -10.00
C LEU A 608 -6.78 -3.76 -10.61
N PRO A 609 -8.08 -3.81 -10.32
CA PRO A 609 -9.00 -4.61 -11.10
C PRO A 609 -9.14 -4.02 -12.51
N GLU A 610 -9.40 -4.88 -13.50
CA GLU A 610 -9.45 -4.46 -14.90
C GLU A 610 -10.30 -3.20 -15.16
N PRO A 611 -11.53 -3.03 -14.60
CA PRO A 611 -12.37 -1.85 -14.85
C PRO A 611 -11.83 -0.52 -14.32
N ASP A 612 -10.81 -0.55 -13.45
CA ASP A 612 -10.20 0.67 -12.91
C ASP A 612 -9.06 1.16 -13.80
N PHE A 613 -8.57 0.34 -14.75
CA PHE A 613 -7.37 0.66 -15.51
C PHE A 613 -7.66 1.35 -16.86
N ASN A 614 -7.13 2.55 -17.10
CA ASN A 614 -7.06 3.17 -18.42
C ASN A 614 -5.68 3.00 -19.07
N ARG A 615 -5.61 2.33 -20.23
CA ARG A 615 -4.34 2.02 -20.92
C ARG A 615 -3.70 3.20 -21.64
N ARG A 616 -4.38 4.35 -21.70
CA ARG A 616 -3.88 5.58 -22.29
C ARG A 616 -3.29 6.52 -21.25
N VAL A 617 -3.72 6.43 -20.00
CA VAL A 617 -3.24 7.25 -18.87
C VAL A 617 -1.80 6.88 -18.56
N SER A 618 -0.94 7.90 -18.42
CA SER A 618 0.49 7.71 -18.16
C SER A 618 1.07 8.92 -17.41
N ALA A 619 2.07 8.66 -16.57
CA ALA A 619 2.85 9.73 -15.94
C ALA A 619 3.68 10.55 -16.96
N LEU A 620 3.81 10.08 -18.22
CA LEU A 620 4.69 10.67 -19.23
C LEU A 620 4.04 11.72 -20.12
N ASP A 621 2.72 11.64 -20.32
CA ASP A 621 1.96 12.59 -21.15
C ASP A 621 1.21 13.64 -20.34
N GLY A 622 1.24 13.52 -19.00
CA GLY A 622 0.70 14.53 -18.08
C GLY A 622 -0.81 14.46 -17.95
N GLU A 623 -1.41 13.39 -18.49
CA GLU A 623 -2.81 13.06 -18.37
C GLU A 623 -2.88 11.92 -17.34
N THR A 624 -2.88 12.31 -16.06
CA THR A 624 -2.89 11.36 -14.93
C THR A 624 -4.28 10.80 -14.63
N GLY A 625 -5.32 11.41 -15.21
CA GLY A 625 -6.71 11.17 -14.81
C GLY A 625 -6.95 11.38 -13.32
N ASP A 626 -8.14 11.00 -12.87
CA ASP A 626 -8.48 10.90 -11.45
C ASP A 626 -8.09 9.51 -10.89
N HIS A 627 -7.92 8.50 -11.76
CA HIS A 627 -7.35 7.18 -11.43
C HIS A 627 -5.82 7.22 -11.39
N TYR A 628 -5.22 8.04 -10.52
CA TYR A 628 -3.76 8.18 -10.47
C TYR A 628 -3.05 6.82 -10.27
N GLU A 629 -3.73 5.82 -9.69
CA GLU A 629 -3.23 4.45 -9.55
C GLU A 629 -2.87 3.80 -10.89
N ASP A 630 -3.52 4.16 -12.00
CA ASP A 630 -3.23 3.64 -13.34
C ASP A 630 -1.81 3.99 -13.77
N THR A 631 -1.41 5.22 -13.46
CA THR A 631 -0.05 5.70 -13.73
C THR A 631 0.99 4.97 -12.87
N ASN A 632 0.56 4.45 -11.71
CA ASN A 632 1.38 3.80 -10.70
C ASN A 632 1.21 2.27 -10.67
N SER A 633 0.60 1.67 -11.69
CA SER A 633 0.47 0.22 -11.82
C SER A 633 1.37 -0.33 -12.92
N LEU A 634 2.11 -1.41 -12.63
CA LEU A 634 3.08 -2.01 -13.56
C LEU A 634 2.43 -2.51 -14.87
N THR A 635 1.22 -3.05 -14.77
CA THR A 635 0.48 -3.64 -15.89
C THR A 635 -1.02 -3.69 -15.62
N PHE A 636 -1.82 -3.46 -16.66
CA PHE A 636 -3.27 -3.65 -16.65
C PHE A 636 -3.71 -5.11 -16.52
N ARG A 637 -2.77 -6.07 -16.54
CA ARG A 637 -3.02 -7.51 -16.45
C ARG A 637 -2.83 -8.05 -15.04
N PHE A 638 -2.41 -7.22 -14.10
CA PHE A 638 -1.93 -7.64 -12.79
C PHE A 638 -2.97 -8.51 -12.06
N SER A 639 -4.19 -8.00 -11.87
CA SER A 639 -5.29 -8.70 -11.20
C SER A 639 -5.78 -9.96 -11.91
N THR A 640 -5.46 -10.14 -13.20
CA THR A 640 -5.82 -11.36 -13.94
C THR A 640 -4.78 -12.47 -13.77
N LEU A 641 -3.51 -12.09 -13.56
CA LEU A 641 -2.38 -13.02 -13.39
C LEU A 641 -2.20 -13.45 -11.94
N LEU A 642 -2.59 -12.59 -10.99
CA LEU A 642 -2.62 -12.85 -9.56
C LEU A 642 -3.83 -13.72 -9.17
#